data_AF-A0A5J4DYL3-F1
#
_entry.id   AF-A0A5J4DYL3-F1
#
_cell.length_a   1.000
_cell.length_b   1.000
_cell.length_c   1.000
_cell.angle_alpha   90.00
_cell.angle_beta   90.00
_cell.angle_gamma   90.00
#
_symmetry.space_group_name_H-M   'P 1'
#
loop_
_entity.id
_entity.type
_entity.pdbx_description
1 polymer ?
#
loop_
_entity_poly.entity_id
_entity_poly.type
_entity_poly.pdbx_seq_one_letter_code
_entity_poly.pdbx_strand_id
1 'polypeptide(L)'
;MSLKTVFGAILLVVVGSSMGFLARGEWAGEPSLTSSAQDKINAEPRTLVKLSPPRKEEQKPKIPKSESPPKPEKIAAPKPEPTKPSQAKPVPQKLADESIVTGATGAPAPSNSTAEADSTSNNQKPAPARNKSNADAKSPDQPSVEVKEIPKTAAQEPSADTKARDASKSDTDKKDEPKTAAQDPSAATNARDTSKSSTEKKDEPKVAAQDPGSPDLEKILKPVLTYKISKADLKQVSRALTLINRKKASQAKAAMKNIKDIAARDLVRWYGLVKELFVVTPEQSETIRKENPDWTELYRLRKFAERNLLLSNPPAARLRKFYADEPPQTDAGIAGQAIIHLDAGEKVKAKELAIEVWRHRRLSKRLESIVHKRLGSLLTADDHRFRAHRMLFSRKKGAAARAQRVAKYLTKSERRIVSARASALRRSSKKLTALPAKAKKDPTVLFSRIRLLRRKKSYSKAWVLLKSQPKDKESLIEPDAWWLERRRLLREALERGKAKIAYRIAKNHGPITVNHLNEAEFLAGWISLRFLKDAKTAKTHFAALSKSADGPRSRSRGHYWLGRAAKALGETAEANKHFTNGAKDFNTFYGQLSGRAANPNSTTLVIAAPPAPTPEEIKRFLNRQSVKAVVIAHKAGAKAVANRILGGFRKLLNSSGEFVLAAELGKQIGQTQQSLRIGKTAMFYGHALARYAYPTHAMPKFKALRKLPEQSIFYAVTRQESEFNPRIVSHAGARGLMQVMPITAKHVARQHKVKYQLKRLLSDPVYNVKIATAYIADRMDEFKGSYVKSLAGFNAGPGRVRQWVKKFGDPSSPSIDPIDWIEQIPFNETRNYVKKVMANVQVYRARLGDPENALQIDIDLLRGRKAGIPAIQRASN
;
A
#
# COMPACT_ATOMS: atom_id res chain seq x y z
N MET A 1 -38.37 -16.07 -21.37
CA MET A 1 -36.98 -16.56 -21.62
C MET A 1 -35.99 -15.72 -20.82
N SER A 2 -34.71 -16.14 -20.70
CA SER A 2 -33.79 -15.66 -19.65
C SER A 2 -33.01 -14.38 -20.01
N LEU A 3 -33.24 -13.27 -19.28
CA LEU A 3 -32.32 -12.12 -19.27
C LEU A 3 -30.99 -12.48 -18.58
N LYS A 4 -29.88 -12.43 -19.32
CA LYS A 4 -28.50 -12.41 -18.77
C LYS A 4 -27.58 -11.56 -19.66
N THR A 5 -27.27 -10.33 -19.23
CA THR A 5 -26.04 -9.56 -19.51
C THR A 5 -26.13 -8.22 -18.72
N VAL A 6 -25.02 -7.49 -18.60
CA VAL A 6 -24.86 -6.21 -17.87
C VAL A 6 -24.94 -6.31 -16.34
N PHE A 7 -23.78 -6.51 -15.70
CA PHE A 7 -23.34 -5.67 -14.57
C PHE A 7 -21.84 -5.87 -14.31
N GLY A 8 -21.02 -4.86 -14.62
CA GLY A 8 -19.56 -4.93 -14.51
C GLY A 8 -18.95 -3.70 -13.85
N ALA A 9 -18.25 -3.92 -12.72
CA ALA A 9 -17.29 -3.05 -12.04
C ALA A 9 -17.62 -1.54 -11.80
N ILE A 10 -17.54 -1.12 -10.52
CA ILE A 10 -16.68 -0.03 -9.99
C ILE A 10 -17.06 0.23 -8.52
N LEU A 11 -16.14 -0.01 -7.58
CA LEU A 11 -16.25 0.50 -6.20
C LEU A 11 -14.89 0.52 -5.48
N LEU A 12 -14.34 1.71 -5.17
CA LEU A 12 -13.00 1.81 -4.55
C LEU A 12 -12.80 3.15 -3.77
N VAL A 13 -12.96 3.16 -2.43
CA VAL A 13 -12.80 4.38 -1.60
C VAL A 13 -12.08 4.18 -0.25
N VAL A 14 -10.75 4.24 -0.30
CA VAL A 14 -9.76 4.66 0.73
C VAL A 14 -10.22 4.90 2.19
N VAL A 15 -9.60 4.20 3.16
CA VAL A 15 -9.52 4.57 4.60
C VAL A 15 -8.06 4.52 5.11
N GLY A 16 -7.70 5.36 6.09
CA GLY A 16 -6.38 5.38 6.78
C GLY A 16 -6.56 5.55 8.30
N SER A 17 -5.54 5.70 9.16
CA SER A 17 -4.08 5.89 8.96
C SER A 17 -3.33 5.52 10.28
N SER A 18 -1.98 5.40 10.28
CA SER A 18 -1.03 5.95 11.30
C SER A 18 0.38 5.34 11.16
N MET A 19 1.37 6.13 10.71
CA MET A 19 2.78 5.74 10.46
C MET A 19 2.96 4.51 9.52
N GLY A 20 4.17 4.18 9.05
CA GLY A 20 5.30 5.04 8.69
C GLY A 20 5.33 5.29 7.18
N PHE A 21 5.64 6.51 6.73
CA PHE A 21 5.37 6.91 5.34
C PHE A 21 6.60 7.35 4.54
N LEU A 22 7.23 6.37 3.89
CA LEU A 22 7.94 6.56 2.62
C LEU A 22 7.98 5.34 1.69
N ALA A 23 7.90 4.12 2.22
CA ALA A 23 7.88 2.88 1.43
C ALA A 23 6.57 2.64 0.62
N ARG A 24 5.74 3.67 0.36
CA ARG A 24 4.54 3.56 -0.48
C ARG A 24 4.88 3.70 -1.97
N GLY A 25 5.52 2.65 -2.47
CA GLY A 25 5.18 2.08 -3.77
C GLY A 25 3.95 1.17 -3.69
N GLU A 26 2.94 1.50 -2.86
CA GLU A 26 1.66 0.77 -2.88
C GLU A 26 0.75 1.36 -3.95
N TRP A 27 0.32 0.45 -4.81
CA TRP A 27 -0.75 0.61 -5.77
C TRP A 27 -2.03 1.06 -5.04
N ALA A 28 -2.49 2.26 -5.37
CA ALA A 28 -3.75 2.83 -4.92
C ALA A 28 -4.29 3.71 -6.06
N GLY A 29 -4.53 3.05 -7.20
CA GLY A 29 -4.71 3.70 -8.50
C GLY A 29 -4.24 2.80 -9.63
N GLU A 30 -4.75 1.57 -9.67
CA GLU A 30 -4.77 0.74 -10.88
C GLU A 30 -5.45 1.53 -12.03
N PRO A 31 -5.15 1.24 -13.30
CA PRO A 31 -6.10 1.51 -14.37
C PRO A 31 -7.40 0.74 -14.10
N SER A 32 -8.54 1.32 -14.44
CA SER A 32 -9.75 0.52 -14.65
C SER A 32 -9.48 -0.46 -15.79
N LEU A 33 -9.78 -1.74 -15.60
CA LEU A 33 -9.74 -2.72 -16.69
C LEU A 33 -10.77 -2.32 -17.75
N THR A 34 -10.30 -1.87 -18.91
CA THR A 34 -11.05 -1.95 -20.16
C THR A 34 -11.06 -3.41 -20.61
N SER A 35 -12.18 -3.93 -21.09
CA SER A 35 -12.38 -5.37 -21.33
C SER A 35 -11.36 -6.00 -22.28
N SER A 36 -10.92 -5.27 -23.31
CA SER A 36 -10.06 -5.78 -24.40
C SER A 36 -8.66 -6.27 -24.02
N ALA A 37 -8.26 -6.18 -22.74
CA ALA A 37 -6.99 -6.72 -22.26
C ALA A 37 -7.08 -8.17 -21.75
N GLN A 38 -8.29 -8.69 -21.50
CA GLN A 38 -8.48 -10.07 -21.01
C GLN A 38 -8.57 -11.09 -22.16
N ASP A 39 -9.07 -10.66 -23.32
CA ASP A 39 -9.47 -11.51 -24.44
C ASP A 39 -8.35 -11.81 -25.46
N LYS A 40 -7.11 -11.38 -25.19
CA LYS A 40 -5.96 -11.50 -26.11
C LYS A 40 -4.75 -12.26 -25.55
N ILE A 41 -4.98 -13.18 -24.62
CA ILE A 41 -3.92 -14.05 -24.04
C ILE A 41 -4.11 -15.54 -24.44
N ASN A 42 -5.25 -15.91 -25.03
CA ASN A 42 -5.52 -17.26 -25.55
C ASN A 42 -5.60 -17.25 -27.09
N ALA A 43 -4.48 -17.12 -27.80
CA ALA A 43 -4.45 -17.17 -29.26
C ALA A 43 -3.07 -17.53 -29.84
N GLU A 44 -2.66 -18.80 -29.75
CA GLU A 44 -1.76 -19.45 -30.72
C GLU A 44 -2.25 -20.89 -30.99
N PRO A 45 -2.02 -21.44 -32.20
CA PRO A 45 -2.79 -22.58 -32.70
C PRO A 45 -2.26 -23.94 -32.25
N ARG A 46 -3.18 -24.92 -32.14
CA ARG A 46 -2.82 -26.35 -32.17
C ARG A 46 -2.98 -26.86 -33.59
N THR A 47 -1.94 -27.49 -34.12
CA THR A 47 -1.94 -28.14 -35.42
C THR A 47 -2.92 -29.31 -35.47
N LEU A 48 -3.65 -29.43 -36.59
CA LEU A 48 -4.51 -30.57 -36.86
C LEU A 48 -3.70 -31.72 -37.47
N VAL A 49 -3.91 -32.94 -36.98
CA VAL A 49 -3.58 -34.18 -37.68
C VAL A 49 -4.88 -34.95 -37.83
N LYS A 50 -5.24 -35.32 -39.07
CA LYS A 50 -6.40 -36.17 -39.37
C LYS A 50 -6.01 -37.63 -39.23
N LEU A 51 -6.90 -38.46 -38.68
CA LEU A 51 -7.10 -39.85 -39.08
C LEU A 51 -8.59 -40.21 -38.95
N SER A 52 -9.05 -41.18 -39.74
CA SER A 52 -10.48 -41.52 -39.95
C SER A 52 -10.92 -42.75 -39.14
N PRO A 53 -12.24 -42.98 -38.94
CA PRO A 53 -12.76 -44.02 -38.05
C PRO A 53 -13.17 -45.32 -38.77
N PRO A 54 -13.54 -46.36 -38.01
CA PRO A 54 -14.63 -47.26 -38.38
C PRO A 54 -15.76 -47.34 -37.32
N ARG A 55 -16.80 -48.13 -37.63
CA ARG A 55 -18.02 -48.42 -36.82
C ARG A 55 -17.72 -49.53 -35.75
N LYS A 56 -18.64 -50.09 -34.94
CA LYS A 56 -20.08 -50.44 -35.13
C LYS A 56 -20.76 -50.91 -33.81
N GLU A 57 -22.05 -51.25 -33.90
CA GLU A 57 -22.91 -52.04 -32.97
C GLU A 57 -23.31 -51.53 -31.56
N GLU A 58 -24.59 -51.11 -31.46
CA GLU A 58 -25.69 -51.54 -30.55
C GLU A 58 -25.47 -52.11 -29.12
N GLN A 59 -26.27 -51.62 -28.15
CA GLN A 59 -27.57 -52.22 -27.77
C GLN A 59 -28.41 -51.33 -26.81
N LYS A 60 -29.69 -51.67 -26.58
CA LYS A 60 -30.69 -51.00 -25.70
C LYS A 60 -31.48 -52.08 -24.93
N PRO A 61 -32.02 -51.79 -23.71
CA PRO A 61 -33.49 -51.68 -23.65
C PRO A 61 -34.10 -50.75 -22.56
N LYS A 62 -35.23 -50.13 -22.96
CA LYS A 62 -36.50 -49.85 -22.22
C LYS A 62 -36.52 -48.99 -20.93
N ILE A 63 -37.76 -48.57 -20.60
CA ILE A 63 -38.21 -47.66 -19.52
C ILE A 63 -39.45 -48.33 -18.86
N PRO A 64 -39.91 -47.89 -17.67
CA PRO A 64 -41.22 -47.20 -17.62
C PRO A 64 -41.28 -45.99 -16.65
N LYS A 65 -42.44 -45.31 -16.59
CA LYS A 65 -42.71 -44.11 -15.79
C LYS A 65 -43.57 -44.43 -14.55
N SER A 66 -43.35 -43.73 -13.43
CA SER A 66 -44.24 -43.64 -12.25
C SER A 66 -43.72 -42.56 -11.26
N GLU A 67 -44.45 -41.89 -10.35
CA GLU A 67 -45.75 -41.17 -10.42
C GLU A 67 -45.90 -40.22 -9.19
N SER A 68 -47.04 -39.55 -9.01
CA SER A 68 -47.39 -38.64 -7.89
C SER A 68 -48.90 -38.34 -7.87
N PRO A 69 -49.54 -37.86 -6.76
CA PRO A 69 -49.08 -37.64 -5.38
C PRO A 69 -49.88 -38.54 -4.39
N PRO A 70 -50.15 -38.17 -3.11
CA PRO A 70 -51.28 -37.28 -2.78
C PRO A 70 -51.07 -36.33 -1.56
N LYS A 71 -52.10 -35.56 -1.18
CA LYS A 71 -52.12 -34.68 0.01
C LYS A 71 -53.56 -34.25 0.42
N PRO A 72 -54.00 -34.49 1.68
CA PRO A 72 -55.10 -33.73 2.35
C PRO A 72 -54.51 -32.71 3.36
N GLU A 73 -55.04 -31.49 3.58
CA GLU A 73 -56.34 -31.06 4.20
C GLU A 73 -56.29 -31.17 5.75
N LYS A 74 -56.36 -30.10 6.55
CA LYS A 74 -57.38 -29.03 6.79
C LYS A 74 -58.47 -29.44 7.78
N ILE A 75 -58.73 -28.58 8.77
CA ILE A 75 -60.01 -28.35 9.48
C ILE A 75 -59.98 -26.89 10.03
N ALA A 76 -61.14 -26.31 10.37
CA ALA A 76 -61.35 -24.85 10.48
C ALA A 76 -61.54 -24.29 11.91
N ALA A 77 -61.86 -23.00 12.01
CA ALA A 77 -62.14 -22.25 13.24
C ALA A 77 -63.63 -22.32 13.66
N PRO A 78 -63.99 -21.75 14.83
CA PRO A 78 -64.84 -20.56 14.77
C PRO A 78 -64.54 -19.43 15.80
N LYS A 79 -65.35 -18.36 15.72
CA LYS A 79 -65.58 -17.20 16.63
C LYS A 79 -67.06 -17.28 17.15
N PRO A 80 -67.71 -16.33 17.88
CA PRO A 80 -67.33 -14.96 18.34
C PRO A 80 -67.75 -14.51 19.79
N GLU A 81 -67.21 -13.37 20.26
CA GLU A 81 -67.85 -12.26 21.06
C GLU A 81 -68.55 -12.56 22.44
N PRO A 82 -69.12 -11.58 23.23
CA PRO A 82 -69.35 -10.12 23.04
C PRO A 82 -69.05 -9.12 24.24
N THR A 83 -69.29 -7.81 23.98
CA THR A 83 -69.75 -6.68 24.88
C THR A 83 -68.92 -6.00 26.03
N LYS A 84 -68.50 -4.72 25.80
CA LYS A 84 -69.00 -3.39 26.35
C LYS A 84 -69.31 -3.15 27.87
N PRO A 85 -69.51 -1.89 28.39
CA PRO A 85 -69.17 -0.48 27.96
C PRO A 85 -68.76 0.53 29.11
N SER A 86 -68.87 1.86 28.87
CA SER A 86 -69.06 3.02 29.82
C SER A 86 -67.87 3.74 30.53
N GLN A 87 -67.89 5.05 30.90
CA GLN A 87 -68.60 6.26 30.40
C GLN A 87 -68.05 7.62 31.00
N ALA A 88 -68.47 8.78 30.40
CA ALA A 88 -68.71 10.14 30.96
C ALA A 88 -67.62 11.11 31.55
N LYS A 89 -67.41 12.27 30.86
CA LYS A 89 -67.67 13.73 31.22
C LYS A 89 -67.34 14.32 32.63
N PRO A 90 -67.31 15.68 32.87
CA PRO A 90 -67.56 16.85 31.97
C PRO A 90 -66.54 18.05 31.99
N VAL A 91 -66.75 18.94 31.00
CA VAL A 91 -66.63 20.45 30.92
C VAL A 91 -66.68 21.23 32.27
N PRO A 92 -66.16 22.48 32.45
CA PRO A 92 -66.44 23.63 31.55
C PRO A 92 -65.43 24.82 31.38
N GLN A 93 -65.76 25.64 30.34
CA GLN A 93 -65.74 27.13 30.25
C GLN A 93 -64.45 27.99 30.00
N LYS A 94 -64.58 28.84 28.93
CA LYS A 94 -64.35 30.32 28.83
C LYS A 94 -62.98 30.95 29.17
N LEU A 95 -62.57 32.09 28.60
CA LEU A 95 -62.90 32.82 27.33
C LEU A 95 -61.80 33.91 27.10
N ALA A 96 -61.90 34.62 25.97
CA ALA A 96 -61.53 36.03 25.77
C ALA A 96 -60.03 36.46 25.76
N ASP A 97 -59.58 36.92 24.58
CA ASP A 97 -59.29 38.34 24.26
C ASP A 97 -58.12 39.07 24.99
N GLU A 98 -57.40 40.05 24.39
CA GLU A 98 -57.50 40.58 23.01
C GLU A 98 -56.20 41.26 22.49
N SER A 99 -56.09 41.32 21.15
CA SER A 99 -55.57 42.49 20.38
C SER A 99 -54.04 42.76 20.35
N ILE A 100 -53.45 43.51 19.38
CA ILE A 100 -53.98 44.16 18.17
C ILE A 100 -52.85 44.35 17.10
N VAL A 101 -53.19 44.33 15.78
CA VAL A 101 -52.54 45.07 14.64
C VAL A 101 -51.03 44.84 14.30
N THR A 102 -50.53 44.71 13.06
CA THR A 102 -51.06 44.67 11.67
C THR A 102 -50.04 44.03 10.69
N GLY A 103 -50.47 43.69 9.46
CA GLY A 103 -49.66 43.71 8.21
C GLY A 103 -48.61 42.58 8.03
N ALA A 104 -48.58 41.73 6.99
CA ALA A 104 -49.05 41.81 5.60
C ALA A 104 -48.47 43.02 4.81
N THR A 105 -47.90 42.88 3.61
CA THR A 105 -47.59 41.71 2.75
C THR A 105 -46.55 42.14 1.69
N GLY A 106 -45.91 41.20 0.96
CA GLY A 106 -45.33 41.52 -0.35
C GLY A 106 -43.92 41.00 -0.65
N ALA A 107 -43.80 40.27 -1.76
CA ALA A 107 -42.61 40.14 -2.61
C ALA A 107 -42.93 40.91 -3.93
N PRO A 108 -41.98 41.25 -4.86
CA PRO A 108 -40.82 40.44 -5.26
C PRO A 108 -39.52 41.23 -5.56
N ALA A 109 -38.57 40.56 -6.24
CA ALA A 109 -37.33 41.09 -6.83
C ALA A 109 -37.60 41.57 -8.30
N PRO A 110 -36.63 42.03 -9.14
CA PRO A 110 -35.16 41.87 -9.09
C PRO A 110 -34.36 43.12 -9.59
N SER A 111 -33.28 42.92 -10.37
CA SER A 111 -32.44 43.91 -11.11
C SER A 111 -31.34 44.64 -10.29
N ASN A 112 -30.21 45.13 -10.86
CA ASN A 112 -29.35 44.58 -11.94
C ASN A 112 -27.91 45.20 -11.86
N SER A 113 -26.99 44.71 -12.72
CA SER A 113 -25.84 45.42 -13.36
C SER A 113 -24.66 46.03 -12.54
N THR A 114 -23.43 45.83 -13.08
CA THR A 114 -22.24 46.74 -13.27
C THR A 114 -21.87 47.86 -12.27
N ALA A 115 -20.66 48.45 -12.22
CA ALA A 115 -19.40 48.35 -12.98
C ALA A 115 -18.20 48.54 -11.99
N GLU A 116 -16.99 47.98 -12.17
CA GLU A 116 -15.79 48.52 -12.88
C GLU A 116 -14.97 49.62 -12.17
N ALA A 117 -13.73 49.78 -12.64
CA ALA A 117 -12.76 50.87 -12.44
C ALA A 117 -12.10 51.12 -11.04
N ASP A 118 -10.77 50.93 -11.02
CA ASP A 118 -9.74 51.91 -10.61
C ASP A 118 -9.66 52.47 -9.15
N SER A 119 -8.53 53.03 -8.70
CA SER A 119 -7.21 53.33 -9.30
C SER A 119 -6.04 53.15 -8.30
N THR A 120 -4.80 53.32 -8.79
CA THR A 120 -3.56 53.80 -8.09
C THR A 120 -3.31 53.45 -6.61
N SER A 121 -2.26 52.70 -6.25
CA SER A 121 -0.83 53.12 -6.26
C SER A 121 -0.45 54.15 -5.18
N ASN A 122 0.41 53.76 -4.23
CA ASN A 122 1.81 54.25 -4.24
C ASN A 122 2.76 53.31 -3.49
N ASN A 123 4.06 53.65 -3.55
CA ASN A 123 5.18 52.99 -2.89
C ASN A 123 5.16 53.13 -1.37
N GLN A 124 5.80 52.19 -0.66
CA GLN A 124 7.13 52.45 -0.06
C GLN A 124 7.79 51.19 0.48
N LYS A 125 9.12 51.29 0.67
CA LYS A 125 10.01 50.28 1.25
C LYS A 125 11.17 51.06 1.88
N PRO A 126 11.58 50.77 3.12
CA PRO A 126 12.74 49.92 3.30
C PRO A 126 12.54 48.84 4.40
N ALA A 127 13.64 48.26 4.87
CA ALA A 127 13.77 47.31 5.98
C ALA A 127 15.07 47.70 6.75
N PRO A 128 15.62 46.94 7.73
CA PRO A 128 15.10 45.78 8.49
C PRO A 128 15.25 45.95 10.04
N ALA A 129 14.75 45.00 10.84
CA ALA A 129 14.97 44.95 12.30
C ALA A 129 15.20 43.51 12.85
N ARG A 130 15.76 43.41 14.08
CA ARG A 130 16.28 42.16 14.70
C ARG A 130 15.41 41.61 15.85
N ASN A 131 15.72 40.36 16.24
CA ASN A 131 15.26 39.58 17.40
C ASN A 131 14.79 40.32 18.68
N LYS A 132 13.67 39.85 19.26
CA LYS A 132 13.46 39.33 20.65
C LYS A 132 11.96 38.95 20.79
N SER A 133 11.56 37.68 21.00
CA SER A 133 11.54 36.84 22.23
C SER A 133 10.37 37.14 23.19
N ASN A 134 9.71 36.08 23.71
CA ASN A 134 8.47 36.03 24.52
C ASN A 134 7.15 36.15 23.70
N ALA A 135 6.01 35.55 24.09
CA ALA A 135 5.74 34.40 24.99
C ALA A 135 4.34 33.79 24.68
N ASP A 136 3.95 32.74 25.41
CA ASP A 136 2.59 32.20 25.63
C ASP A 136 1.65 31.78 24.47
N ALA A 137 1.37 30.47 24.39
CA ALA A 137 0.02 29.93 24.16
C ALA A 137 -0.04 28.41 24.49
N LYS A 138 -0.58 28.09 25.68
CA LYS A 138 -0.74 26.77 26.32
C LYS A 138 -1.18 25.60 25.41
N SER A 139 -0.63 24.40 25.66
CA SER A 139 -1.12 23.10 25.14
C SER A 139 -1.42 22.15 26.31
N PRO A 140 -2.58 21.44 26.33
CA PRO A 140 -3.04 20.66 27.48
C PRO A 140 -2.50 19.22 27.57
N ASP A 141 -2.72 18.61 28.73
CA ASP A 141 -1.83 17.65 29.39
C ASP A 141 -2.03 16.15 29.11
N GLN A 142 -1.11 15.36 29.67
CA GLN A 142 -1.34 13.99 30.14
C GLN A 142 -1.08 13.94 31.66
N PRO A 143 -1.78 13.09 32.42
CA PRO A 143 -1.75 13.13 33.89
C PRO A 143 -0.42 12.64 34.48
N SER A 144 -0.03 13.27 35.58
CA SER A 144 1.05 12.87 36.48
C SER A 144 0.66 11.65 37.34
N VAL A 145 1.67 11.09 38.00
CA VAL A 145 1.53 10.25 39.20
C VAL A 145 2.32 10.95 40.30
N GLU A 146 1.78 10.95 41.51
CA GLU A 146 2.21 11.75 42.65
C GLU A 146 3.26 11.01 43.50
N VAL A 147 4.24 11.74 44.04
CA VAL A 147 5.26 11.26 44.98
C VAL A 147 5.47 12.36 46.02
N LYS A 148 5.51 12.01 47.31
CA LYS A 148 5.75 12.95 48.41
C LYS A 148 7.24 13.10 48.76
N GLU A 149 7.54 14.24 49.36
CA GLU A 149 8.84 14.74 49.81
C GLU A 149 9.28 14.05 51.15
N ILE A 150 10.55 13.65 51.39
CA ILE A 150 11.78 14.43 51.73
C ILE A 150 11.71 14.98 53.19
N PRO A 151 12.80 15.12 54.02
CA PRO A 151 14.26 15.22 53.74
C PRO A 151 15.23 14.42 54.69
N LYS A 152 16.54 14.73 54.56
CA LYS A 152 17.69 14.60 55.51
C LYS A 152 18.50 13.28 55.46
N THR A 153 19.85 13.29 55.50
CA THR A 153 20.84 14.41 55.47
C THR A 153 22.13 14.03 54.71
N ALA A 154 22.96 15.03 54.41
CA ALA A 154 24.18 14.92 53.59
C ALA A 154 25.47 14.72 54.41
N ALA A 155 26.55 14.20 53.79
CA ALA A 155 27.88 14.84 53.75
C ALA A 155 28.94 14.05 52.93
N GLN A 156 29.82 14.79 52.24
CA GLN A 156 31.27 14.59 51.99
C GLN A 156 31.86 13.27 51.42
N GLU A 157 32.50 13.41 50.24
CA GLU A 157 33.80 12.79 49.87
C GLU A 157 34.97 13.62 50.48
N PRO A 158 36.30 13.30 50.39
CA PRO A 158 36.99 12.35 49.48
C PRO A 158 38.24 11.61 50.04
N SER A 159 39.04 11.05 49.11
CA SER A 159 40.52 10.84 49.13
C SER A 159 41.11 9.42 49.35
N ALA A 160 42.45 9.33 49.28
CA ALA A 160 43.29 8.13 49.11
C ALA A 160 43.76 7.56 50.49
N ASP A 161 44.68 6.60 50.68
CA ASP A 161 45.84 6.17 49.88
C ASP A 161 46.28 4.69 50.16
N THR A 162 47.57 4.37 50.06
CA THR A 162 48.20 3.05 49.77
C THR A 162 48.65 2.17 50.96
N LYS A 163 49.08 0.93 50.62
CA LYS A 163 49.84 -0.10 51.42
C LYS A 163 48.97 -0.97 52.36
N ALA A 164 49.41 -2.17 52.80
CA ALA A 164 50.74 -2.81 52.74
C ALA A 164 50.73 -4.29 52.23
N ARG A 165 51.80 -5.05 52.49
CA ARG A 165 52.07 -6.44 52.03
C ARG A 165 52.05 -7.44 53.19
N ASP A 166 51.82 -8.72 52.88
CA ASP A 166 52.76 -9.84 53.15
C ASP A 166 52.35 -11.05 52.25
N ALA A 167 53.25 -11.81 51.60
CA ALA A 167 54.22 -12.82 52.08
C ALA A 167 53.54 -14.18 52.39
N SER A 168 54.05 -15.36 51.98
CA SER A 168 55.31 -15.71 51.26
C SER A 168 55.26 -17.09 50.58
N LYS A 169 56.10 -17.32 49.53
CA LYS A 169 56.74 -18.63 49.17
C LYS A 169 55.80 -19.81 48.76
N SER A 170 56.22 -20.92 48.13
CA SER A 170 57.37 -21.27 47.24
C SER A 170 57.18 -22.73 46.75
N ASP A 171 57.71 -23.26 45.64
CA ASP A 171 58.24 -22.80 44.34
C ASP A 171 58.53 -24.08 43.48
N THR A 172 59.03 -23.96 42.23
CA THR A 172 59.65 -25.05 41.37
C THR A 172 58.74 -26.22 40.90
N ASP A 173 58.96 -26.93 39.76
CA ASP A 173 59.82 -26.72 38.58
C ASP A 173 59.26 -27.39 37.28
N LYS A 174 60.01 -27.26 36.16
CA LYS A 174 60.31 -28.22 35.04
C LYS A 174 59.69 -29.66 35.09
N LYS A 175 59.44 -30.42 33.99
CA LYS A 175 59.91 -30.36 32.59
C LYS A 175 59.23 -31.39 31.62
N ASP A 176 59.75 -31.41 30.38
CA ASP A 176 59.93 -32.53 29.42
C ASP A 176 58.81 -33.05 28.48
N GLU A 177 59.14 -32.90 27.19
CA GLU A 177 58.69 -33.64 25.98
C GLU A 177 59.56 -34.92 25.84
N PRO A 178 59.19 -35.99 25.09
CA PRO A 178 59.37 -35.95 23.63
C PRO A 178 58.47 -36.86 22.75
N LYS A 179 58.46 -36.56 21.44
CA LYS A 179 58.67 -37.40 20.20
C LYS A 179 58.34 -38.93 20.22
N THR A 180 58.06 -39.62 19.09
CA THR A 180 58.63 -39.49 17.72
C THR A 180 57.78 -40.20 16.65
N ALA A 181 57.95 -39.80 15.37
CA ALA A 181 58.19 -40.59 14.13
C ALA A 181 57.45 -41.94 13.86
N ALA A 182 57.16 -42.36 12.62
CA ALA A 182 57.25 -41.77 11.25
C ALA A 182 56.37 -42.66 10.31
N GLN A 183 56.48 -42.85 8.98
CA GLN A 183 57.46 -42.57 7.92
C GLN A 183 56.77 -42.22 6.57
N ASP A 184 57.58 -41.81 5.60
CA ASP A 184 57.28 -41.64 4.16
C ASP A 184 57.79 -42.89 3.38
N PRO A 185 57.70 -42.99 2.03
CA PRO A 185 58.80 -42.43 1.22
C PRO A 185 58.49 -42.02 -0.24
N SER A 186 58.79 -40.75 -0.58
CA SER A 186 59.45 -40.31 -1.85
C SER A 186 58.67 -40.51 -3.18
N ALA A 187 59.03 -39.93 -4.34
CA ALA A 187 60.14 -39.08 -4.81
C ALA A 187 59.67 -38.37 -6.11
N ALA A 188 60.40 -37.54 -6.86
CA ALA A 188 61.44 -36.51 -6.64
C ALA A 188 61.72 -35.86 -8.04
N THR A 189 62.35 -34.69 -8.24
CA THR A 189 62.96 -33.75 -7.28
C THR A 189 62.32 -32.33 -7.50
N ASN A 190 62.93 -31.16 -7.75
CA ASN A 190 64.33 -30.69 -7.87
C ASN A 190 64.50 -29.27 -7.27
N ALA A 191 65.65 -28.64 -7.50
CA ALA A 191 66.26 -27.63 -6.65
C ALA A 191 66.10 -26.14 -7.05
N ARG A 192 66.04 -25.27 -6.01
CA ARG A 192 66.63 -23.91 -5.88
C ARG A 192 66.13 -22.78 -6.83
N ASP A 193 66.19 -21.48 -6.48
CA ASP A 193 66.58 -20.81 -5.23
C ASP A 193 65.67 -19.59 -4.90
N THR A 194 66.05 -18.81 -3.88
CA THR A 194 65.28 -17.79 -3.16
C THR A 194 64.97 -16.49 -3.93
N SER A 195 63.76 -15.95 -3.71
CA SER A 195 63.44 -14.52 -3.96
C SER A 195 62.25 -14.04 -3.10
N LYS A 196 62.06 -12.71 -3.00
CA LYS A 196 61.23 -12.06 -1.97
C LYS A 196 59.75 -11.93 -2.35
N SER A 197 58.90 -12.29 -1.40
CA SER A 197 57.56 -11.74 -1.09
C SER A 197 56.92 -10.82 -2.16
N SER A 198 55.96 -11.35 -2.91
CA SER A 198 54.98 -10.54 -3.66
C SER A 198 53.57 -10.72 -3.08
N THR A 199 52.81 -9.63 -3.01
CA THR A 199 51.53 -9.59 -2.27
C THR A 199 50.39 -10.30 -2.99
N GLU A 200 49.67 -11.19 -2.29
CA GLU A 200 48.42 -11.78 -2.77
C GLU A 200 47.39 -10.71 -3.18
N LYS A 201 46.88 -10.80 -4.41
CA LYS A 201 45.72 -10.03 -4.87
C LYS A 201 44.45 -10.67 -4.30
N LYS A 202 43.82 -10.02 -3.33
CA LYS A 202 42.47 -10.39 -2.87
C LYS A 202 41.43 -10.16 -3.96
N ASP A 203 40.56 -11.13 -4.16
CA ASP A 203 39.51 -11.10 -5.18
C ASP A 203 38.63 -9.85 -5.09
N GLU A 204 38.61 -9.07 -6.16
CA GLU A 204 37.53 -8.12 -6.39
C GLU A 204 36.27 -8.87 -6.85
N PRO A 205 35.08 -8.58 -6.30
CA PRO A 205 33.84 -9.14 -6.80
C PRO A 205 33.58 -8.62 -8.21
N LYS A 206 33.83 -9.46 -9.23
CA LYS A 206 33.57 -9.16 -10.65
C LYS A 206 32.16 -8.59 -10.80
N VAL A 207 32.07 -7.34 -11.25
CA VAL A 207 30.81 -6.79 -11.74
C VAL A 207 30.43 -7.65 -12.94
N ALA A 208 29.27 -8.31 -12.87
CA ALA A 208 28.80 -9.18 -13.94
C ALA A 208 28.87 -8.45 -15.28
N ALA A 209 29.56 -9.05 -16.24
CA ALA A 209 29.67 -8.54 -17.60
C ALA A 209 28.28 -8.42 -18.26
N GLN A 210 28.21 -7.73 -19.39
CA GLN A 210 27.01 -7.80 -20.22
C GLN A 210 26.89 -9.24 -20.75
N ASP A 211 25.71 -9.88 -20.60
CA ASP A 211 25.51 -11.23 -21.15
C ASP A 211 25.74 -11.17 -22.68
N PRO A 212 26.61 -12.01 -23.25
CA PRO A 212 26.88 -12.00 -24.68
C PRO A 212 25.58 -12.24 -25.46
N GLY A 213 25.36 -11.47 -26.52
CA GLY A 213 24.10 -11.44 -27.27
C GLY A 213 23.03 -10.47 -26.73
N SER A 214 23.25 -9.80 -25.59
CA SER A 214 22.38 -8.70 -25.16
C SER A 214 22.46 -7.53 -26.16
N PRO A 215 21.34 -6.95 -26.62
CA PRO A 215 21.38 -5.78 -27.48
C PRO A 215 21.96 -4.56 -26.74
N ASP A 216 22.75 -3.75 -27.45
CA ASP A 216 23.29 -2.50 -26.91
C ASP A 216 22.19 -1.43 -26.78
N LEU A 217 21.49 -1.48 -25.64
CA LEU A 217 20.42 -0.55 -25.29
C LEU A 217 20.93 0.89 -25.13
N GLU A 218 22.22 1.11 -24.90
CA GLU A 218 22.79 2.46 -24.79
C GLU A 218 22.97 3.09 -26.17
N LYS A 219 23.50 2.33 -27.14
CA LYS A 219 23.54 2.70 -28.58
C LYS A 219 22.13 2.90 -29.14
N ILE A 220 21.16 2.05 -28.78
CA ILE A 220 19.75 2.22 -29.17
C ILE A 220 19.15 3.50 -28.60
N LEU A 221 19.46 3.88 -27.35
CA LEU A 221 18.96 5.11 -26.73
C LEU A 221 19.80 6.37 -27.08
N LYS A 222 20.96 6.21 -27.71
CA LYS A 222 21.86 7.31 -28.10
C LYS A 222 21.16 8.48 -28.82
N PRO A 223 20.20 8.28 -29.75
CA PRO A 223 19.50 9.39 -30.42
C PRO A 223 18.70 10.29 -29.47
N VAL A 224 18.04 9.71 -28.45
CA VAL A 224 17.29 10.51 -27.46
C VAL A 224 18.19 11.05 -26.35
N LEU A 225 19.21 10.30 -25.91
CA LEU A 225 20.18 10.77 -24.91
C LEU A 225 20.99 11.97 -25.44
N THR A 226 21.44 11.92 -26.69
CA THR A 226 22.22 13.00 -27.33
C THR A 226 21.38 14.18 -27.81
N TYR A 227 20.05 14.09 -27.81
CA TYR A 227 19.10 15.09 -28.32
C TYR A 227 19.58 16.55 -28.17
N LYS A 228 19.81 17.21 -29.32
CA LYS A 228 20.36 18.58 -29.41
C LYS A 228 19.28 19.59 -29.02
N ILE A 229 19.60 20.50 -28.10
CA ILE A 229 18.75 21.63 -27.67
C ILE A 229 19.66 22.84 -27.40
N SER A 230 19.22 24.05 -27.76
CA SER A 230 20.05 25.24 -27.60
C SER A 230 20.27 25.61 -26.12
N LYS A 231 21.41 26.25 -25.83
CA LYS A 231 21.68 26.81 -24.47
C LYS A 231 20.61 27.82 -24.04
N ALA A 232 20.02 28.55 -25.00
CA ALA A 232 18.96 29.52 -24.75
C ALA A 232 17.63 28.83 -24.36
N ASP A 233 17.19 27.85 -25.14
CA ASP A 233 15.98 27.06 -24.85
C ASP A 233 16.10 26.36 -23.50
N LEU A 234 17.25 25.74 -23.22
CA LEU A 234 17.49 25.03 -21.96
C LEU A 234 17.41 25.97 -20.74
N LYS A 235 17.90 27.21 -20.87
CA LYS A 235 17.77 28.28 -19.86
C LYS A 235 16.31 28.69 -19.66
N GLN A 236 15.52 28.82 -20.74
CA GLN A 236 14.09 29.14 -20.66
C GLN A 236 13.25 27.99 -20.08
N VAL A 237 13.54 26.72 -20.44
CA VAL A 237 12.92 25.52 -19.84
C VAL A 237 13.16 25.51 -18.32
N SER A 238 14.42 25.64 -17.89
CA SER A 238 14.76 25.61 -16.47
C SER A 238 14.11 26.77 -15.69
N ARG A 239 14.08 27.97 -16.28
CA ARG A 239 13.32 29.14 -15.77
C ARG A 239 11.82 28.84 -15.66
N ALA A 240 11.18 28.34 -16.72
CA ALA A 240 9.74 28.11 -16.75
C ALA A 240 9.29 26.99 -15.79
N LEU A 241 10.00 25.86 -15.75
CA LEU A 241 9.73 24.77 -14.80
C LEU A 241 9.93 25.20 -13.34
N THR A 242 10.90 26.10 -13.08
CA THR A 242 11.08 26.73 -11.77
C THR A 242 9.93 27.67 -11.42
N LEU A 243 9.49 28.51 -12.35
CA LEU A 243 8.36 29.42 -12.18
C LEU A 243 7.03 28.66 -11.96
N ILE A 244 6.83 27.53 -12.64
CA ILE A 244 5.67 26.64 -12.41
C ILE A 244 5.69 26.08 -10.98
N ASN A 245 6.86 25.65 -10.47
CA ASN A 245 6.98 25.21 -9.09
C ASN A 245 6.82 26.34 -8.06
N ARG A 246 7.18 27.58 -8.43
CA ARG A 246 6.91 28.81 -7.66
C ARG A 246 5.52 29.41 -7.90
N LYS A 247 4.62 28.71 -8.60
CA LYS A 247 3.25 29.13 -8.96
C LYS A 247 3.13 30.46 -9.74
N LYS A 248 4.19 30.94 -10.41
CA LYS A 248 4.17 32.20 -11.16
C LYS A 248 3.67 31.98 -12.60
N ALA A 249 2.35 31.81 -12.74
CA ALA A 249 1.70 31.39 -14.00
C ALA A 249 2.08 32.25 -15.23
N SER A 250 1.85 33.56 -15.18
CA SER A 250 2.10 34.47 -16.32
C SER A 250 3.57 34.52 -16.72
N GLN A 251 4.48 34.57 -15.73
CA GLN A 251 5.92 34.55 -15.97
C GLN A 251 6.40 33.21 -16.56
N ALA A 252 5.78 32.10 -16.18
CA ALA A 252 6.04 30.80 -16.80
C ALA A 252 5.50 30.70 -18.23
N LYS A 253 4.30 31.23 -18.52
CA LYS A 253 3.77 31.33 -19.89
C LYS A 253 4.66 32.21 -20.78
N ALA A 254 5.17 33.33 -20.27
CA ALA A 254 6.11 34.20 -20.98
C ALA A 254 7.45 33.48 -21.28
N ALA A 255 8.06 32.84 -20.28
CA ALA A 255 9.28 32.04 -20.49
C ALA A 255 9.06 30.88 -21.49
N MET A 256 7.86 30.29 -21.52
CA MET A 256 7.48 29.24 -22.48
C MET A 256 7.36 29.74 -23.93
N LYS A 257 6.84 30.96 -24.15
CA LYS A 257 6.77 31.56 -25.50
C LYS A 257 8.16 31.69 -26.13
N ASN A 258 9.19 31.93 -25.32
CA ASN A 258 10.56 32.15 -25.78
C ASN A 258 11.37 30.85 -26.01
N ILE A 259 10.71 29.68 -26.02
CA ILE A 259 11.33 28.39 -26.34
C ILE A 259 11.05 28.08 -27.82
N LYS A 260 12.10 28.01 -28.64
CA LYS A 260 12.04 27.65 -30.06
C LYS A 260 11.81 26.15 -30.26
N ASP A 261 12.51 25.31 -29.49
CA ASP A 261 12.37 23.85 -29.53
C ASP A 261 10.95 23.38 -29.13
N ILE A 262 10.35 22.52 -29.96
CA ILE A 262 8.95 22.10 -29.81
C ILE A 262 8.78 21.18 -28.58
N ALA A 263 9.59 20.14 -28.44
CA ALA A 263 9.48 19.18 -27.34
C ALA A 263 9.77 19.84 -25.97
N ALA A 264 10.64 20.84 -25.94
CA ALA A 264 10.92 21.69 -24.79
C ALA A 264 9.76 22.62 -24.44
N ARG A 265 9.09 23.21 -25.44
CA ARG A 265 7.90 24.04 -25.27
C ARG A 265 6.74 23.19 -24.72
N ASP A 266 6.54 22.01 -25.27
CA ASP A 266 5.48 21.08 -24.84
C ASP A 266 5.75 20.45 -23.47
N LEU A 267 7.01 20.18 -23.11
CA LEU A 267 7.39 19.84 -21.73
C LEU A 267 6.92 20.89 -20.72
N VAL A 268 7.10 22.18 -21.04
CA VAL A 268 6.67 23.28 -20.17
C VAL A 268 5.15 23.45 -20.17
N ARG A 269 4.50 23.36 -21.35
CA ARG A 269 3.03 23.37 -21.53
C ARG A 269 2.38 22.27 -20.69
N TRP A 270 2.77 21.01 -20.93
CA TRP A 270 2.33 19.82 -20.18
C TRP A 270 2.55 19.99 -18.68
N TYR A 271 3.75 20.41 -18.25
CA TYR A 271 4.05 20.51 -16.82
C TYR A 271 3.20 21.58 -16.13
N GLY A 272 2.95 22.72 -16.77
CA GLY A 272 2.05 23.76 -16.24
C GLY A 272 0.60 23.30 -16.15
N LEU A 273 0.13 22.52 -17.13
CA LEU A 273 -1.23 21.96 -17.17
C LEU A 273 -1.44 20.88 -16.09
N VAL A 274 -0.58 19.85 -16.01
CA VAL A 274 -0.74 18.76 -15.02
C VAL A 274 -0.46 19.19 -13.57
N LYS A 275 -0.03 20.45 -13.37
CA LYS A 275 0.16 21.13 -12.08
C LYS A 275 -1.01 22.06 -11.72
N GLU A 276 -2.07 22.12 -12.53
CA GLU A 276 -3.23 23.03 -12.38
C GLU A 276 -2.85 24.53 -12.38
N LEU A 277 -1.71 24.91 -12.99
CA LEU A 277 -1.23 26.30 -13.02
C LEU A 277 -1.51 26.99 -14.35
N PHE A 278 -1.41 26.27 -15.47
CA PHE A 278 -1.88 26.77 -16.75
C PHE A 278 -3.37 26.48 -16.85
N VAL A 279 -4.18 27.45 -16.42
CA VAL A 279 -5.63 27.41 -16.63
C VAL A 279 -5.91 27.49 -18.14
N VAL A 280 -6.80 26.59 -18.57
CA VAL A 280 -7.38 26.40 -19.90
C VAL A 280 -8.85 26.03 -19.70
N THR A 281 -9.69 26.13 -20.74
CA THR A 281 -11.10 25.70 -20.64
C THR A 281 -11.21 24.17 -20.51
N PRO A 282 -12.36 23.63 -20.05
CA PRO A 282 -12.63 22.20 -20.13
C PRO A 282 -12.43 21.64 -21.54
N GLU A 283 -12.93 22.36 -22.55
CA GLU A 283 -12.84 21.98 -23.97
C GLU A 283 -11.38 21.93 -24.45
N GLN A 284 -10.59 22.98 -24.18
CA GLN A 284 -9.14 23.01 -24.48
C GLN A 284 -8.36 21.90 -23.78
N SER A 285 -8.78 21.49 -22.57
CA SER A 285 -8.15 20.39 -21.83
C SER A 285 -8.31 19.05 -22.57
N GLU A 286 -9.42 18.88 -23.28
CA GLU A 286 -9.73 17.68 -24.05
C GLU A 286 -9.07 17.70 -25.44
N THR A 287 -9.05 18.86 -26.11
CA THR A 287 -8.27 19.07 -27.34
C THR A 287 -6.81 18.68 -27.11
N ILE A 288 -6.15 19.29 -26.11
CA ILE A 288 -4.76 19.00 -25.76
C ILE A 288 -4.56 17.52 -25.39
N ARG A 289 -5.53 16.89 -24.71
CA ARG A 289 -5.47 15.45 -24.37
C ARG A 289 -5.50 14.56 -25.61
N LYS A 290 -6.37 14.85 -26.59
CA LYS A 290 -6.52 14.07 -27.82
C LYS A 290 -5.30 14.24 -28.76
N GLU A 291 -4.78 15.45 -28.87
CA GLU A 291 -3.65 15.79 -29.75
C GLU A 291 -2.30 15.23 -29.27
N ASN A 292 -2.15 14.93 -27.97
CA ASN A 292 -0.87 14.60 -27.34
C ASN A 292 -0.84 13.19 -26.72
N PRO A 293 -1.30 12.12 -27.38
CA PRO A 293 -1.61 10.83 -26.73
C PRO A 293 -0.39 10.10 -26.13
N ASP A 294 0.83 10.46 -26.52
CA ASP A 294 2.06 9.90 -25.96
C ASP A 294 2.50 10.55 -24.63
N TRP A 295 1.81 11.58 -24.16
CA TRP A 295 2.14 12.26 -22.90
C TRP A 295 1.57 11.57 -21.67
N THR A 296 2.24 11.76 -20.54
CA THR A 296 1.91 11.03 -19.30
C THR A 296 0.95 11.81 -18.41
N GLU A 297 0.18 11.09 -17.58
CA GLU A 297 -0.79 11.67 -16.65
C GLU A 297 -1.91 12.55 -17.29
N LEU A 298 -2.13 12.45 -18.61
CA LEU A 298 -3.19 13.17 -19.34
C LEU A 298 -4.60 12.93 -18.80
N TYR A 299 -4.85 11.79 -18.16
CA TYR A 299 -6.09 11.54 -17.42
C TYR A 299 -6.40 12.68 -16.43
N ARG A 300 -5.40 13.42 -15.94
CA ARG A 300 -5.61 14.59 -15.08
C ARG A 300 -6.32 15.73 -15.81
N LEU A 301 -6.03 15.97 -17.09
CA LEU A 301 -6.69 17.01 -17.88
C LEU A 301 -8.19 16.74 -17.91
N ARG A 302 -8.60 15.52 -18.27
CA ARG A 302 -9.99 15.06 -18.17
C ARG A 302 -10.58 15.28 -16.77
N LYS A 303 -9.86 14.90 -15.72
CA LYS A 303 -10.32 15.10 -14.32
C LYS A 303 -10.39 16.56 -13.88
N PHE A 304 -9.67 17.48 -14.53
CA PHE A 304 -9.81 18.91 -14.31
C PHE A 304 -10.92 19.51 -15.16
N ALA A 305 -11.06 19.08 -16.41
CA ALA A 305 -12.10 19.49 -17.34
C ALA A 305 -13.49 19.19 -16.76
N GLU A 306 -13.80 17.92 -16.45
CA GLU A 306 -15.09 17.51 -15.89
C GLU A 306 -15.41 18.23 -14.56
N ARG A 307 -14.40 18.38 -13.70
CA ARG A 307 -14.52 19.05 -12.40
C ARG A 307 -14.81 20.54 -12.55
N ASN A 308 -14.06 21.22 -13.41
CA ASN A 308 -14.18 22.66 -13.61
C ASN A 308 -15.46 22.99 -14.39
N LEU A 309 -15.84 22.16 -15.38
CA LEU A 309 -17.08 22.26 -16.13
C LEU A 309 -18.31 22.14 -15.21
N LEU A 310 -18.38 21.15 -14.32
CA LEU A 310 -19.50 21.10 -13.38
C LEU A 310 -19.44 22.24 -12.34
N LEU A 311 -18.26 22.69 -11.93
CA LEU A 311 -18.11 23.81 -10.99
C LEU A 311 -18.59 25.17 -11.55
N SER A 312 -18.63 25.37 -12.87
CA SER A 312 -19.27 26.54 -13.48
C SER A 312 -20.80 26.41 -13.65
N ASN A 313 -21.41 25.33 -13.16
CA ASN A 313 -22.88 25.07 -13.18
C ASN A 313 -23.55 25.35 -14.55
N PRO A 314 -23.07 24.78 -15.67
CA PRO A 314 -23.57 25.07 -17.01
C PRO A 314 -25.00 24.53 -17.27
N PRO A 315 -25.65 24.98 -18.37
CA PRO A 315 -26.82 24.30 -18.92
C PRO A 315 -26.47 22.89 -19.38
N ALA A 316 -27.47 22.00 -19.40
CA ALA A 316 -27.25 20.59 -19.73
C ALA A 316 -26.79 20.39 -21.19
N ALA A 317 -27.20 21.25 -22.13
CA ALA A 317 -26.72 21.21 -23.52
C ALA A 317 -25.19 21.28 -23.63
N ARG A 318 -24.51 22.11 -22.83
CA ARG A 318 -23.03 22.16 -22.81
C ARG A 318 -22.41 20.90 -22.20
N LEU A 319 -23.05 20.31 -21.18
CA LEU A 319 -22.63 19.00 -20.65
C LEU A 319 -22.76 17.93 -21.74
N ARG A 320 -23.91 17.87 -22.43
CA ARG A 320 -24.21 16.93 -23.51
C ARG A 320 -23.17 17.03 -24.64
N LYS A 321 -22.83 18.25 -25.08
CA LYS A 321 -21.75 18.49 -26.06
C LYS A 321 -20.36 18.05 -25.57
N PHE A 322 -20.05 18.24 -24.28
CA PHE A 322 -18.74 17.86 -23.73
C PHE A 322 -18.55 16.34 -23.54
N TYR A 323 -19.64 15.60 -23.27
CA TYR A 323 -19.62 14.14 -23.08
C TYR A 323 -20.03 13.34 -24.33
N ALA A 324 -20.18 13.98 -25.50
CA ALA A 324 -20.58 13.31 -26.74
C ALA A 324 -19.57 12.24 -27.18
N ASP A 325 -18.29 12.60 -27.28
CA ASP A 325 -17.25 11.70 -27.82
C ASP A 325 -16.72 10.67 -26.82
N GLU A 326 -16.81 10.95 -25.52
CA GLU A 326 -16.22 10.11 -24.47
C GLU A 326 -17.02 10.24 -23.15
N PRO A 327 -17.34 9.13 -22.46
CA PRO A 327 -18.07 9.13 -21.19
C PRO A 327 -17.26 9.75 -20.02
N PRO A 328 -17.93 10.11 -18.90
CA PRO A 328 -17.26 10.72 -17.75
C PRO A 328 -16.35 9.77 -16.96
N GLN A 329 -15.23 10.29 -16.47
CA GLN A 329 -14.21 9.58 -15.69
C GLN A 329 -14.14 10.00 -14.20
N THR A 330 -14.94 10.98 -13.75
CA THR A 330 -14.94 11.50 -12.37
C THR A 330 -16.30 11.50 -11.69
N ASP A 331 -16.29 11.78 -10.38
CA ASP A 331 -17.50 12.11 -9.64
C ASP A 331 -18.16 13.44 -10.05
N ALA A 332 -17.42 14.37 -10.66
CA ALA A 332 -18.02 15.53 -11.30
C ALA A 332 -18.66 15.17 -12.66
N GLY A 333 -18.03 14.29 -13.43
CA GLY A 333 -18.57 13.82 -14.70
C GLY A 333 -19.83 12.97 -14.55
N ILE A 334 -19.85 12.04 -13.60
CA ILE A 334 -21.05 11.23 -13.28
C ILE A 334 -22.22 12.12 -12.85
N ALA A 335 -21.94 13.16 -12.06
CA ALA A 335 -22.94 14.17 -11.73
C ALA A 335 -23.41 14.99 -12.94
N GLY A 336 -22.51 15.30 -13.88
CA GLY A 336 -22.85 15.93 -15.17
C GLY A 336 -23.75 15.05 -16.04
N GLN A 337 -23.46 13.75 -16.12
CA GLN A 337 -24.27 12.77 -16.84
C GLN A 337 -25.65 12.58 -16.21
N ALA A 338 -25.75 12.51 -14.88
CA ALA A 338 -27.03 12.51 -14.17
C ALA A 338 -27.90 13.74 -14.51
N ILE A 339 -27.28 14.91 -14.68
CA ILE A 339 -27.96 16.15 -15.11
C ILE A 339 -28.42 16.06 -16.57
N ILE A 340 -27.63 15.48 -17.49
CA ILE A 340 -28.03 15.28 -18.89
C ILE A 340 -29.24 14.34 -19.00
N HIS A 341 -29.26 13.24 -18.25
CA HIS A 341 -30.39 12.31 -18.24
C HIS A 341 -31.65 12.95 -17.62
N LEU A 342 -31.51 13.79 -16.57
CA LEU A 342 -32.65 14.51 -15.99
C LEU A 342 -33.25 15.53 -16.96
N ASP A 343 -32.37 16.27 -17.66
CA ASP A 343 -32.73 17.24 -18.72
C ASP A 343 -33.42 16.57 -19.92
N ALA A 344 -33.00 15.34 -20.27
CA ALA A 344 -33.63 14.52 -21.31
C ALA A 344 -34.88 13.73 -20.83
N GLY A 345 -35.41 14.00 -19.63
CA GLY A 345 -36.58 13.31 -19.09
C GLY A 345 -36.34 11.87 -18.59
N GLU A 346 -35.13 11.33 -18.75
CA GLU A 346 -34.72 9.96 -18.37
C GLU A 346 -34.52 9.79 -16.85
N LYS A 347 -35.58 10.06 -16.09
CA LYS A 347 -35.60 10.17 -14.61
C LYS A 347 -34.99 8.96 -13.90
N VAL A 348 -35.11 7.74 -14.45
CA VAL A 348 -34.53 6.51 -13.87
C VAL A 348 -33.01 6.53 -13.92
N LYS A 349 -32.41 6.65 -15.12
CA LYS A 349 -30.95 6.76 -15.32
C LYS A 349 -30.36 7.93 -14.53
N ALA A 350 -31.06 9.07 -14.54
CA ALA A 350 -30.68 10.24 -13.77
C ALA A 350 -30.61 9.96 -12.25
N LYS A 351 -31.59 9.23 -11.71
CA LYS A 351 -31.67 8.88 -10.28
C LYS A 351 -30.58 7.90 -9.87
N GLU A 352 -30.31 6.88 -10.68
CA GLU A 352 -29.23 5.92 -10.41
C GLU A 352 -27.86 6.61 -10.29
N LEU A 353 -27.52 7.47 -11.25
CA LEU A 353 -26.27 8.22 -11.26
C LEU A 353 -26.23 9.29 -10.16
N ALA A 354 -27.36 9.92 -9.83
CA ALA A 354 -27.48 10.85 -8.71
C ALA A 354 -27.26 10.15 -7.35
N ILE A 355 -27.72 8.91 -7.20
CA ILE A 355 -27.50 8.07 -6.02
C ILE A 355 -26.02 7.65 -5.93
N GLU A 356 -25.39 7.22 -7.03
CA GLU A 356 -23.98 6.77 -7.04
C GLU A 356 -23.00 7.89 -6.67
N VAL A 357 -22.91 8.94 -7.50
CA VAL A 357 -23.30 10.27 -7.04
C VAL A 357 -23.08 10.61 -5.55
N TRP A 358 -24.22 10.74 -4.89
CA TRP A 358 -24.37 11.23 -3.54
C TRP A 358 -23.95 10.22 -2.46
N ARG A 359 -24.23 8.94 -2.61
CA ARG A 359 -23.87 7.90 -1.63
C ARG A 359 -22.36 7.61 -1.63
N HIS A 360 -21.76 7.42 -2.80
CA HIS A 360 -20.44 6.78 -2.91
C HIS A 360 -19.28 7.75 -3.17
N ARG A 361 -19.51 8.93 -3.78
CA ARG A 361 -18.41 9.85 -4.16
C ARG A 361 -18.09 10.97 -3.16
N ARG A 362 -16.86 11.50 -3.21
CA ARG A 362 -16.25 12.38 -2.19
C ARG A 362 -16.18 13.86 -2.65
N LEU A 363 -17.36 14.40 -2.93
CA LEU A 363 -17.59 15.79 -3.34
C LEU A 363 -16.90 16.84 -2.43
N SER A 364 -16.52 17.97 -3.03
CA SER A 364 -16.11 19.20 -2.33
C SER A 364 -17.34 19.96 -1.79
N LYS A 365 -17.19 21.00 -0.94
CA LYS A 365 -18.35 21.81 -0.47
C LYS A 365 -19.13 22.43 -1.63
N ARG A 366 -18.44 22.90 -2.69
CA ARG A 366 -19.08 23.47 -3.90
C ARG A 366 -19.79 22.39 -4.72
N LEU A 367 -19.13 21.27 -5.03
CA LEU A 367 -19.75 20.16 -5.78
C LEU A 367 -20.93 19.53 -5.03
N GLU A 368 -20.83 19.37 -3.69
CA GLU A 368 -21.93 18.91 -2.83
C GLU A 368 -23.15 19.82 -2.90
N SER A 369 -22.95 21.14 -3.05
CA SER A 369 -24.02 22.12 -3.23
C SER A 369 -24.63 22.08 -4.64
N ILE A 370 -23.82 21.90 -5.69
CA ILE A 370 -24.29 21.85 -7.09
C ILE A 370 -25.08 20.55 -7.33
N VAL A 371 -24.55 19.41 -6.91
CA VAL A 371 -25.25 18.12 -6.97
C VAL A 371 -26.58 18.19 -6.22
N HIS A 372 -26.61 18.76 -5.02
CA HIS A 372 -27.87 18.92 -4.29
C HIS A 372 -28.85 19.90 -4.99
N LYS A 373 -28.37 21.01 -5.56
CA LYS A 373 -29.27 21.96 -6.26
C LYS A 373 -29.85 21.40 -7.55
N ARG A 374 -29.07 20.62 -8.32
CA ARG A 374 -29.47 20.11 -9.65
C ARG A 374 -30.14 18.73 -9.62
N LEU A 375 -29.85 17.89 -8.62
CA LEU A 375 -30.31 16.49 -8.54
C LEU A 375 -31.01 16.14 -7.22
N GLY A 376 -31.17 17.10 -6.30
CA GLY A 376 -31.71 16.85 -4.95
C GLY A 376 -33.12 16.26 -4.92
N SER A 377 -33.96 16.59 -5.90
CA SER A 377 -35.32 16.03 -6.06
C SER A 377 -35.35 14.53 -6.42
N LEU A 378 -34.23 13.97 -6.89
CA LEU A 378 -34.09 12.53 -7.15
C LEU A 378 -33.62 11.75 -5.92
N LEU A 379 -33.18 12.44 -4.86
CA LEU A 379 -32.59 11.87 -3.66
C LEU A 379 -33.61 11.75 -2.52
N THR A 380 -33.55 10.64 -1.81
CA THR A 380 -34.43 10.31 -0.69
C THR A 380 -33.77 10.61 0.66
N ALA A 381 -34.57 10.57 1.73
CA ALA A 381 -34.05 10.60 3.10
C ALA A 381 -32.98 9.51 3.34
N ASP A 382 -33.11 8.33 2.73
CA ASP A 382 -32.14 7.25 2.85
C ASP A 382 -30.83 7.50 2.09
N ASP A 383 -30.85 8.28 1.01
CA ASP A 383 -29.63 8.70 0.32
C ASP A 383 -28.80 9.67 1.17
N HIS A 384 -29.46 10.64 1.82
CA HIS A 384 -28.83 11.51 2.81
C HIS A 384 -28.36 10.71 4.04
N ARG A 385 -29.14 9.74 4.51
CA ARG A 385 -28.84 8.86 5.64
C ARG A 385 -27.58 8.05 5.36
N PHE A 386 -27.56 7.33 4.24
CA PHE A 386 -26.42 6.53 3.80
C PHE A 386 -25.16 7.39 3.68
N ARG A 387 -25.22 8.53 2.98
CA ARG A 387 -24.09 9.46 2.81
C ARG A 387 -23.55 9.93 4.16
N ALA A 388 -24.41 10.40 5.06
CA ALA A 388 -23.99 10.85 6.39
C ALA A 388 -23.39 9.71 7.22
N HIS A 389 -23.99 8.53 7.18
CA HIS A 389 -23.59 7.40 8.01
C HIS A 389 -22.29 6.75 7.56
N ARG A 390 -22.09 6.68 6.25
CA ARG A 390 -20.86 6.24 5.59
C ARG A 390 -19.66 7.09 5.99
N MET A 391 -19.79 8.42 5.98
CA MET A 391 -18.71 9.33 6.37
C MET A 391 -18.16 9.05 7.78
N LEU A 392 -19.00 8.59 8.71
CA LEU A 392 -18.63 8.31 10.11
C LEU A 392 -17.93 6.96 10.33
N PHE A 393 -17.85 6.08 9.34
CA PHE A 393 -16.94 4.94 9.40
C PHE A 393 -15.47 5.40 9.37
N SER A 394 -15.19 6.48 8.62
CA SER A 394 -13.86 7.04 8.43
C SER A 394 -13.32 7.81 9.64
N ARG A 395 -12.00 7.74 9.87
CA ARG A 395 -11.29 8.52 10.90
C ARG A 395 -10.61 9.79 10.37
N LYS A 396 -10.84 10.15 9.10
CA LYS A 396 -10.25 11.34 8.44
C LYS A 396 -10.73 12.65 9.11
N LYS A 397 -9.85 13.67 9.23
CA LYS A 397 -10.21 15.01 9.74
C LYS A 397 -11.43 15.57 9.00
N GLY A 398 -12.35 16.21 9.72
CA GLY A 398 -13.59 16.74 9.16
C GLY A 398 -14.59 15.68 8.65
N ALA A 399 -14.47 14.39 9.00
CA ALA A 399 -15.51 13.40 8.71
C ALA A 399 -16.83 13.71 9.45
N ALA A 400 -16.75 13.95 10.76
CA ALA A 400 -17.88 14.34 11.61
C ALA A 400 -18.63 15.57 11.07
N ALA A 401 -17.91 16.67 10.81
CA ALA A 401 -18.50 17.91 10.31
C ALA A 401 -19.20 17.75 8.94
N ARG A 402 -18.70 16.88 8.06
CA ARG A 402 -19.36 16.59 6.77
C ARG A 402 -20.65 15.79 6.99
N ALA A 403 -20.61 14.74 7.82
CA ALA A 403 -21.80 13.98 8.17
C ALA A 403 -22.89 14.87 8.82
N GLN A 404 -22.49 15.78 9.71
CA GLN A 404 -23.40 16.71 10.37
C GLN A 404 -24.05 17.71 9.38
N ARG A 405 -23.33 18.18 8.36
CA ARG A 405 -23.94 19.00 7.29
C ARG A 405 -24.97 18.24 6.48
N VAL A 406 -24.67 17.00 6.08
CA VAL A 406 -25.63 16.15 5.34
C VAL A 406 -26.84 15.80 6.23
N ALA A 407 -26.65 15.66 7.54
CA ALA A 407 -27.74 15.37 8.46
C ALA A 407 -28.78 16.48 8.61
N LYS A 408 -28.57 17.70 8.06
CA LYS A 408 -29.65 18.72 8.04
C LYS A 408 -30.88 18.25 7.23
N TYR A 409 -30.67 17.36 6.26
CA TYR A 409 -31.71 16.74 5.42
C TYR A 409 -32.36 15.51 6.07
N LEU A 410 -32.21 15.32 7.39
CA LEU A 410 -32.68 14.14 8.12
C LEU A 410 -33.61 14.49 9.28
N THR A 411 -34.45 13.52 9.66
CA THR A 411 -35.39 13.61 10.79
C THR A 411 -34.69 13.96 12.11
N LYS A 412 -35.43 14.53 13.06
CA LYS A 412 -34.94 14.87 14.42
C LYS A 412 -34.33 13.64 15.13
N SER A 413 -34.82 12.44 14.84
CA SER A 413 -34.30 11.17 15.36
C SER A 413 -32.94 10.79 14.74
N GLU A 414 -32.83 10.75 13.41
CA GLU A 414 -31.59 10.35 12.74
C GLU A 414 -30.48 11.41 12.92
N ARG A 415 -30.84 12.71 13.01
CA ARG A 415 -29.91 13.77 13.44
C ARG A 415 -29.27 13.49 14.82
N ARG A 416 -30.03 12.95 15.78
CA ARG A 416 -29.50 12.54 17.10
C ARG A 416 -28.51 11.38 16.95
N ILE A 417 -28.80 10.39 16.10
CA ILE A 417 -27.91 9.24 15.83
C ILE A 417 -26.60 9.69 15.16
N VAL A 418 -26.65 10.50 14.10
CA VAL A 418 -25.45 11.08 13.45
C VAL A 418 -24.60 11.84 14.48
N SER A 419 -25.22 12.68 15.32
CA SER A 419 -24.54 13.45 16.37
C SER A 419 -23.88 12.55 17.42
N ALA A 420 -24.54 11.45 17.82
CA ALA A 420 -24.00 10.47 18.75
C ALA A 420 -22.80 9.70 18.16
N ARG A 421 -22.91 9.23 16.91
CA ARG A 421 -21.83 8.54 16.20
C ARG A 421 -20.63 9.47 15.91
N ALA A 422 -20.88 10.74 15.56
CA ALA A 422 -19.84 11.75 15.42
C ALA A 422 -19.08 11.99 16.74
N SER A 423 -19.78 12.00 17.87
CA SER A 423 -19.20 12.12 19.21
C SER A 423 -18.34 10.90 19.60
N ALA A 424 -18.74 9.69 19.16
CA ALA A 424 -18.00 8.45 19.40
C ALA A 424 -16.62 8.40 18.71
N LEU A 425 -16.44 9.11 17.59
CA LEU A 425 -15.10 9.29 16.98
C LEU A 425 -14.13 9.96 17.97
N ARG A 426 -14.62 10.94 18.74
CA ARG A 426 -13.93 11.65 19.84
C ARG A 426 -13.93 10.86 21.18
N ARG A 427 -14.12 9.53 21.16
CA ARG A 427 -14.19 8.60 22.32
C ARG A 427 -15.41 8.73 23.24
N SER A 428 -16.26 9.76 23.11
CA SER A 428 -17.41 9.94 24.01
C SER A 428 -18.50 8.89 23.78
N SER A 429 -18.96 8.24 24.86
CA SER A 429 -20.06 7.27 24.83
C SER A 429 -21.43 7.87 25.23
N LYS A 430 -21.47 9.01 25.96
CA LYS A 430 -22.70 9.55 26.60
C LYS A 430 -23.90 9.66 25.64
N LYS A 431 -23.66 10.19 24.42
CA LYS A 431 -24.72 10.32 23.40
C LYS A 431 -25.14 9.02 22.73
N LEU A 432 -24.31 7.96 22.72
CA LEU A 432 -24.70 6.64 22.20
C LEU A 432 -25.43 5.79 23.26
N THR A 433 -25.07 5.95 24.55
CA THR A 433 -25.78 5.27 25.65
C THR A 433 -27.17 5.87 25.89
N ALA A 434 -27.36 7.17 25.62
CA ALA A 434 -28.65 7.85 25.67
C ALA A 434 -29.59 7.61 24.46
N LEU A 435 -29.19 6.80 23.45
CA LEU A 435 -30.09 6.47 22.34
C LEU A 435 -31.21 5.50 22.79
N PRO A 436 -32.44 5.59 22.24
CA PRO A 436 -33.51 4.60 22.46
C PRO A 436 -33.11 3.17 22.06
N ALA A 437 -33.81 2.16 22.60
CA ALA A 437 -33.51 0.74 22.35
C ALA A 437 -33.51 0.37 20.85
N LYS A 438 -34.48 0.87 20.07
CA LYS A 438 -34.56 0.69 18.61
C LYS A 438 -33.31 1.26 17.91
N ALA A 439 -32.92 2.48 18.25
CA ALA A 439 -31.72 3.13 17.70
C ALA A 439 -30.40 2.47 18.15
N LYS A 440 -30.35 1.81 19.31
CA LYS A 440 -29.20 1.02 19.77
C LYS A 440 -28.96 -0.26 18.95
N LYS A 441 -29.97 -0.74 18.21
CA LYS A 441 -29.89 -1.87 17.27
C LYS A 441 -29.42 -1.49 15.86
N ASP A 442 -29.39 -0.19 15.50
CA ASP A 442 -28.91 0.25 14.17
C ASP A 442 -27.48 -0.25 13.90
N PRO A 443 -27.18 -0.83 12.72
CA PRO A 443 -25.86 -1.39 12.42
C PRO A 443 -24.71 -0.38 12.55
N THR A 444 -24.97 0.88 12.20
CA THR A 444 -23.95 1.93 12.18
C THR A 444 -23.65 2.43 13.60
N VAL A 445 -24.66 2.41 14.48
CA VAL A 445 -24.55 2.57 15.94
C VAL A 445 -23.83 1.38 16.55
N LEU A 446 -24.19 0.15 16.17
CA LEU A 446 -23.57 -1.10 16.62
C LEU A 446 -22.05 -1.09 16.35
N PHE A 447 -21.63 -0.77 15.13
CA PHE A 447 -20.24 -0.56 14.76
C PHE A 447 -19.53 0.45 15.67
N SER A 448 -20.22 1.56 15.98
CA SER A 448 -19.68 2.64 16.82
C SER A 448 -19.52 2.20 18.28
N ARG A 449 -20.45 1.38 18.80
CA ARG A 449 -20.40 0.75 20.13
C ARG A 449 -19.26 -0.26 20.21
N ILE A 450 -19.13 -1.18 19.25
CA ILE A 450 -18.03 -2.17 19.16
C ILE A 450 -16.67 -1.46 19.13
N ARG A 451 -16.54 -0.42 18.29
CA ARG A 451 -15.33 0.41 18.18
C ARG A 451 -14.98 1.13 19.48
N LEU A 452 -15.96 1.58 20.25
CA LEU A 452 -15.72 2.18 21.58
C LEU A 452 -15.29 1.13 22.60
N LEU A 453 -15.97 -0.03 22.67
CA LEU A 453 -15.61 -1.12 23.58
C LEU A 453 -14.17 -1.58 23.35
N ARG A 454 -13.76 -1.78 22.09
CA ARG A 454 -12.35 -2.08 21.76
C ARG A 454 -11.39 -0.96 22.16
N ARG A 455 -11.77 0.32 22.01
CA ARG A 455 -10.96 1.48 22.47
C ARG A 455 -10.95 1.68 23.99
N LYS A 456 -11.77 0.93 24.74
CA LYS A 456 -11.77 0.80 26.21
C LYS A 456 -11.20 -0.56 26.68
N LYS A 457 -10.55 -1.33 25.80
CA LYS A 457 -10.06 -2.71 26.05
C LYS A 457 -11.14 -3.71 26.52
N SER A 458 -12.44 -3.40 26.35
CA SER A 458 -13.58 -4.21 26.80
C SER A 458 -13.89 -5.35 25.81
N TYR A 459 -12.90 -6.18 25.51
CA TYR A 459 -12.90 -7.04 24.33
C TYR A 459 -13.98 -8.13 24.34
N SER A 460 -14.23 -8.80 25.47
CA SER A 460 -15.31 -9.81 25.57
C SER A 460 -16.67 -9.22 25.22
N LYS A 461 -16.99 -8.03 25.74
CA LYS A 461 -18.21 -7.28 25.41
C LYS A 461 -18.25 -6.87 23.93
N ALA A 462 -17.10 -6.56 23.32
CA ALA A 462 -16.99 -6.26 21.89
C ALA A 462 -17.19 -7.51 20.99
N TRP A 463 -16.66 -8.68 21.37
CA TRP A 463 -16.83 -9.93 20.64
C TRP A 463 -18.27 -10.45 20.68
N VAL A 464 -18.94 -10.35 21.83
CA VAL A 464 -20.38 -10.68 21.95
C VAL A 464 -21.20 -9.75 21.06
N LEU A 465 -20.99 -8.44 21.15
CA LEU A 465 -21.74 -7.44 20.38
C LEU A 465 -21.49 -7.54 18.86
N LEU A 466 -20.35 -8.07 18.45
CA LEU A 466 -20.01 -8.33 17.04
C LEU A 466 -20.79 -9.51 16.42
N LYS A 467 -21.40 -10.39 17.23
CA LYS A 467 -22.34 -11.42 16.73
C LYS A 467 -23.57 -10.79 16.07
N SER A 468 -24.03 -9.64 16.55
CA SER A 468 -25.22 -8.93 16.07
C SER A 468 -25.00 -8.11 14.79
N GLN A 469 -23.87 -8.28 14.10
CA GLN A 469 -23.62 -7.60 12.83
C GLN A 469 -24.53 -8.17 11.71
N PRO A 470 -25.13 -7.33 10.85
CA PRO A 470 -25.79 -7.78 9.62
C PRO A 470 -24.85 -8.58 8.69
N LYS A 471 -25.47 -9.35 7.79
CA LYS A 471 -24.78 -10.17 6.78
C LYS A 471 -24.82 -9.53 5.38
N ASP A 472 -25.91 -8.83 5.07
CA ASP A 472 -26.11 -8.07 3.83
C ASP A 472 -25.16 -6.87 3.73
N LYS A 473 -24.91 -6.40 2.51
CA LYS A 473 -23.92 -5.34 2.20
C LYS A 473 -24.50 -3.95 2.49
N GLU A 474 -25.80 -3.83 2.34
CA GLU A 474 -26.61 -2.61 2.35
C GLU A 474 -26.68 -2.04 3.78
N SER A 475 -27.03 -2.87 4.76
CA SER A 475 -27.04 -2.53 6.19
C SER A 475 -25.64 -2.26 6.75
N LEU A 476 -24.59 -2.84 6.15
CA LEU A 476 -23.21 -2.62 6.58
C LEU A 476 -22.69 -1.23 6.19
N ILE A 477 -23.16 -0.67 5.07
CA ILE A 477 -22.77 0.61 4.43
C ILE A 477 -21.31 0.68 3.96
N GLU A 478 -20.36 0.24 4.80
CA GLU A 478 -18.92 0.16 4.52
C GLU A 478 -18.38 -1.20 5.04
N PRO A 479 -18.61 -2.33 4.34
CA PRO A 479 -18.20 -3.66 4.78
C PRO A 479 -16.70 -3.77 5.13
N ASP A 480 -15.84 -3.14 4.33
CA ASP A 480 -14.38 -3.09 4.57
C ASP A 480 -14.03 -2.41 5.91
N ALA A 481 -14.80 -1.40 6.33
CA ALA A 481 -14.61 -0.74 7.61
C ALA A 481 -15.01 -1.64 8.79
N TRP A 482 -15.99 -2.54 8.60
CA TRP A 482 -16.30 -3.63 9.52
C TRP A 482 -15.16 -4.64 9.59
N TRP A 483 -14.66 -5.13 8.44
CA TRP A 483 -13.51 -6.06 8.41
C TRP A 483 -12.29 -5.49 9.15
N LEU A 484 -11.93 -4.23 8.89
CA LEU A 484 -10.82 -3.58 9.57
C LEU A 484 -10.98 -3.53 11.10
N GLU A 485 -12.20 -3.57 11.63
CA GLU A 485 -12.47 -3.67 13.07
C GLU A 485 -12.52 -5.13 13.56
N ARG A 486 -13.13 -6.04 12.80
CA ARG A 486 -13.08 -7.51 13.01
C ARG A 486 -11.65 -8.00 13.15
N ARG A 487 -10.76 -7.59 12.23
CA ARG A 487 -9.34 -7.95 12.22
C ARG A 487 -8.58 -7.53 13.47
N ARG A 488 -8.97 -6.41 14.10
CA ARG A 488 -8.39 -5.97 15.38
C ARG A 488 -8.90 -6.85 16.54
N LEU A 489 -10.17 -7.22 16.51
CA LEU A 489 -10.80 -8.07 17.53
C LEU A 489 -10.38 -9.54 17.45
N LEU A 490 -10.16 -10.10 16.26
CA LEU A 490 -9.67 -11.48 16.11
C LEU A 490 -8.21 -11.62 16.54
N ARG A 491 -7.35 -10.62 16.28
CA ARG A 491 -5.95 -10.67 16.71
C ARG A 491 -5.83 -10.57 18.23
N GLU A 492 -6.57 -9.66 18.87
CA GLU A 492 -6.68 -9.64 20.33
C GLU A 492 -7.27 -10.96 20.91
N ALA A 493 -8.14 -11.67 20.17
CA ALA A 493 -8.63 -12.99 20.60
C ALA A 493 -7.55 -14.08 20.51
N LEU A 494 -6.71 -14.10 19.46
CA LEU A 494 -5.54 -14.99 19.37
C LEU A 494 -4.53 -14.70 20.48
N GLU A 495 -4.21 -13.43 20.71
CA GLU A 495 -3.30 -12.97 21.77
C GLU A 495 -3.79 -13.28 23.20
N ARG A 496 -5.01 -13.83 23.34
CA ARG A 496 -5.62 -14.30 24.60
C ARG A 496 -5.92 -15.80 24.61
N GLY A 497 -5.33 -16.56 23.68
CA GLY A 497 -5.54 -18.00 23.53
C GLY A 497 -6.94 -18.39 23.04
N LYS A 498 -7.81 -17.44 22.68
CA LYS A 498 -9.22 -17.72 22.31
C LYS A 498 -9.36 -17.99 20.82
N ALA A 499 -8.63 -18.99 20.31
CA ALA A 499 -8.62 -19.39 18.89
C ALA A 499 -10.03 -19.66 18.32
N LYS A 500 -10.87 -20.40 19.07
CA LYS A 500 -12.29 -20.66 18.71
C LYS A 500 -13.16 -19.37 18.65
N ILE A 501 -12.71 -18.25 19.22
CA ILE A 501 -13.35 -16.92 19.03
C ILE A 501 -12.75 -16.23 17.80
N ALA A 502 -11.43 -16.22 17.66
CA ALA A 502 -10.73 -15.59 16.55
C ALA A 502 -11.17 -16.15 15.17
N TYR A 503 -11.26 -17.47 15.03
CA TYR A 503 -11.76 -18.15 13.83
C TYR A 503 -13.21 -17.72 13.50
N ARG A 504 -14.11 -17.72 14.49
CA ARG A 504 -15.50 -17.26 14.30
C ARG A 504 -15.61 -15.78 13.91
N ILE A 505 -14.66 -14.94 14.31
CA ILE A 505 -14.60 -13.54 13.86
C ILE A 505 -14.09 -13.45 12.41
N ALA A 506 -13.09 -14.27 12.05
CA ALA A 506 -12.49 -14.34 10.71
C ALA A 506 -13.47 -14.87 9.66
N LYS A 507 -14.01 -16.08 9.84
CA LYS A 507 -14.94 -16.74 8.90
C LYS A 507 -16.21 -15.92 8.63
N ASN A 508 -16.72 -15.19 9.63
CA ASN A 508 -17.87 -14.32 9.46
C ASN A 508 -17.48 -12.90 8.99
N HIS A 509 -16.61 -12.77 7.99
CA HIS A 509 -16.07 -11.47 7.55
C HIS A 509 -17.11 -10.59 6.83
N GLY A 510 -18.05 -11.20 6.10
CA GLY A 510 -19.10 -10.51 5.32
C GLY A 510 -18.67 -10.13 3.89
N PRO A 511 -19.53 -9.44 3.12
CA PRO A 511 -19.32 -9.10 1.72
C PRO A 511 -18.32 -7.93 1.55
N ILE A 512 -17.03 -8.26 1.53
CA ILE A 512 -15.90 -7.31 1.56
C ILE A 512 -15.09 -7.34 0.26
N THR A 513 -14.31 -6.28 0.00
CA THR A 513 -13.49 -6.18 -1.22
C THR A 513 -12.34 -7.20 -1.25
N VAL A 514 -11.87 -7.53 -2.46
CA VAL A 514 -10.90 -8.61 -2.73
C VAL A 514 -9.63 -8.56 -1.85
N ASN A 515 -9.04 -7.38 -1.66
CA ASN A 515 -7.85 -7.19 -0.80
C ASN A 515 -8.11 -7.56 0.68
N HIS A 516 -9.36 -7.40 1.14
CA HIS A 516 -9.78 -7.73 2.50
C HIS A 516 -10.32 -9.15 2.62
N LEU A 517 -10.93 -9.71 1.56
CA LEU A 517 -11.24 -11.13 1.45
C LEU A 517 -9.96 -11.98 1.51
N ASN A 518 -8.94 -11.63 0.72
CA ASN A 518 -7.61 -12.26 0.74
C ASN A 518 -6.92 -12.20 2.13
N GLU A 519 -7.26 -11.21 2.96
CA GLU A 519 -6.79 -11.16 4.34
C GLU A 519 -7.68 -11.98 5.30
N ALA A 520 -8.99 -12.03 5.07
CA ALA A 520 -9.94 -12.77 5.89
C ALA A 520 -9.81 -14.28 5.72
N GLU A 521 -9.78 -14.76 4.48
CA GLU A 521 -9.63 -16.17 4.13
C GLU A 521 -8.27 -16.70 4.61
N PHE A 522 -7.20 -15.94 4.40
CA PHE A 522 -5.90 -16.28 5.00
C PHE A 522 -5.99 -16.46 6.51
N LEU A 523 -6.60 -15.50 7.24
CA LEU A 523 -6.64 -15.56 8.70
C LEU A 523 -7.57 -16.68 9.19
N ALA A 524 -8.67 -16.98 8.50
CA ALA A 524 -9.55 -18.10 8.84
C ALA A 524 -8.81 -19.44 8.67
N GLY A 525 -8.14 -19.66 7.53
CA GLY A 525 -7.38 -20.88 7.28
C GLY A 525 -6.16 -21.03 8.19
N TRP A 526 -5.40 -19.96 8.42
CA TRP A 526 -4.22 -19.97 9.29
C TRP A 526 -4.57 -20.25 10.76
N ILE A 527 -5.69 -19.69 11.26
CA ILE A 527 -6.18 -20.02 12.60
C ILE A 527 -6.61 -21.48 12.68
N SER A 528 -7.31 -21.99 11.65
CA SER A 528 -7.78 -23.38 11.62
C SER A 528 -6.60 -24.36 11.64
N LEU A 529 -5.63 -24.20 10.73
CA LEU A 529 -4.47 -25.08 10.62
C LEU A 529 -3.56 -25.04 11.86
N ARG A 530 -3.25 -23.85 12.37
CA ARG A 530 -2.15 -23.65 13.35
C ARG A 530 -2.61 -23.54 14.80
N PHE A 531 -3.85 -23.11 15.04
CA PHE A 531 -4.39 -22.92 16.40
C PHE A 531 -5.60 -23.82 16.73
N LEU A 532 -6.25 -24.42 15.73
CA LEU A 532 -7.34 -25.39 15.93
C LEU A 532 -6.98 -26.81 15.45
N LYS A 533 -5.81 -27.00 14.83
CA LYS A 533 -5.34 -28.26 14.21
C LYS A 533 -6.31 -28.84 13.14
N ASP A 534 -7.20 -28.01 12.60
CA ASP A 534 -8.18 -28.36 11.58
C ASP A 534 -7.65 -28.03 10.18
N ALA A 535 -6.93 -28.98 9.59
CA ALA A 535 -6.36 -28.86 8.25
C ALA A 535 -7.42 -28.90 7.13
N LYS A 536 -8.55 -29.59 7.35
CA LYS A 536 -9.64 -29.72 6.36
C LYS A 536 -10.35 -28.38 6.14
N THR A 537 -10.78 -27.71 7.22
CA THR A 537 -11.30 -26.33 7.17
C THR A 537 -10.25 -25.35 6.65
N ALA A 538 -8.98 -25.54 7.00
CA ALA A 538 -7.92 -24.67 6.51
C ALA A 538 -7.74 -24.75 4.98
N LYS A 539 -7.76 -25.96 4.40
CA LYS A 539 -7.70 -26.19 2.96
C LYS A 539 -8.84 -25.45 2.23
N THR A 540 -10.06 -25.48 2.75
CA THR A 540 -11.20 -24.71 2.19
C THR A 540 -10.92 -23.20 2.16
N HIS A 541 -10.45 -22.63 3.26
CA HIS A 541 -10.16 -21.19 3.34
C HIS A 541 -8.95 -20.77 2.48
N PHE A 542 -7.90 -21.60 2.39
CA PHE A 542 -6.78 -21.31 1.51
C PHE A 542 -7.13 -21.49 0.02
N ALA A 543 -8.09 -22.36 -0.32
CA ALA A 543 -8.65 -22.43 -1.67
C ALA A 543 -9.45 -21.16 -2.04
N ALA A 544 -10.25 -20.63 -1.11
CA ALA A 544 -10.96 -19.36 -1.29
C ALA A 544 -9.99 -18.17 -1.48
N LEU A 545 -8.92 -18.10 -0.69
CA LEU A 545 -7.79 -17.18 -0.89
C LEU A 545 -7.15 -17.35 -2.28
N SER A 546 -6.87 -18.59 -2.70
CA SER A 546 -6.25 -18.85 -4.01
C SER A 546 -7.16 -18.44 -5.18
N LYS A 547 -8.49 -18.58 -5.02
CA LYS A 547 -9.50 -18.16 -6.01
C LYS A 547 -9.72 -16.65 -6.05
N SER A 548 -9.53 -15.95 -4.93
CA SER A 548 -9.68 -14.49 -4.84
C SER A 548 -8.35 -13.73 -4.97
N ALA A 549 -7.26 -14.41 -5.29
CA ALA A 549 -5.92 -13.83 -5.41
C ALA A 549 -5.82 -12.74 -6.49
N ASP A 550 -5.52 -11.52 -6.05
CA ASP A 550 -5.39 -10.29 -6.85
C ASP A 550 -3.96 -10.00 -7.34
N GLY A 551 -3.02 -10.94 -7.17
CA GLY A 551 -1.67 -10.84 -7.74
C GLY A 551 -0.63 -11.76 -7.07
N PRO A 552 0.66 -11.62 -7.44
CA PRO A 552 1.74 -12.52 -7.00
C PRO A 552 1.83 -12.78 -5.49
N ARG A 553 1.51 -11.80 -4.65
CA ARG A 553 1.65 -11.92 -3.18
C ARG A 553 0.45 -12.60 -2.49
N SER A 554 -0.72 -12.59 -3.12
CA SER A 554 -1.92 -13.28 -2.63
C SER A 554 -1.98 -14.70 -3.20
N ARG A 555 -1.63 -14.87 -4.49
CA ARG A 555 -1.54 -16.17 -5.19
C ARG A 555 -0.52 -17.12 -4.55
N SER A 556 0.76 -16.72 -4.49
CA SER A 556 1.82 -17.49 -3.82
C SER A 556 1.47 -17.89 -2.38
N ARG A 557 0.80 -16.99 -1.64
CA ARG A 557 0.35 -17.25 -0.26
C ARG A 557 -0.78 -18.27 -0.21
N GLY A 558 -1.74 -18.19 -1.14
CA GLY A 558 -2.78 -19.21 -1.32
C GLY A 558 -2.16 -20.58 -1.54
N HIS A 559 -1.29 -20.69 -2.56
CA HIS A 559 -0.57 -21.93 -2.89
C HIS A 559 0.31 -22.46 -1.74
N TYR A 560 1.15 -21.63 -1.11
CA TYR A 560 1.99 -22.09 -0.01
C TYR A 560 1.17 -22.67 1.16
N TRP A 561 0.10 -21.97 1.55
CA TRP A 561 -0.71 -22.40 2.69
C TRP A 561 -1.69 -23.53 2.36
N LEU A 562 -2.17 -23.62 1.12
CA LEU A 562 -2.80 -24.83 0.57
C LEU A 562 -1.84 -26.04 0.67
N GLY A 563 -0.59 -25.89 0.24
CA GLY A 563 0.41 -26.97 0.33
C GLY A 563 0.72 -27.38 1.78
N ARG A 564 0.82 -26.41 2.70
CA ARG A 564 0.95 -26.67 4.15
C ARG A 564 -0.28 -27.40 4.74
N ALA A 565 -1.49 -27.10 4.26
CA ALA A 565 -2.72 -27.77 4.70
C ALA A 565 -2.84 -29.19 4.11
N ALA A 566 -2.55 -29.35 2.82
CA ALA A 566 -2.53 -30.65 2.14
C ALA A 566 -1.51 -31.61 2.77
N LYS A 567 -0.28 -31.14 3.08
CA LYS A 567 0.71 -31.94 3.81
C LYS A 567 0.23 -32.35 5.21
N ALA A 568 -0.53 -31.49 5.89
CA ALA A 568 -1.15 -31.81 7.19
C ALA A 568 -2.37 -32.75 7.10
N LEU A 569 -2.78 -33.14 5.89
CA LEU A 569 -3.78 -34.17 5.59
C LEU A 569 -3.16 -35.43 4.98
N GLY A 570 -1.82 -35.52 4.87
CA GLY A 570 -1.11 -36.60 4.20
C GLY A 570 -1.09 -36.52 2.65
N GLU A 571 -1.77 -35.52 2.06
CA GLU A 571 -1.99 -35.34 0.62
C GLU A 571 -0.72 -34.85 -0.12
N THR A 572 0.37 -35.64 -0.08
CA THR A 572 1.71 -35.23 -0.52
C THR A 572 1.77 -34.77 -1.99
N ALA A 573 1.03 -35.42 -2.89
CA ALA A 573 0.96 -35.03 -4.30
C ALA A 573 0.30 -33.66 -4.52
N GLU A 574 -0.86 -33.40 -3.89
CA GLU A 574 -1.54 -32.10 -3.97
C GLU A 574 -0.72 -31.01 -3.27
N ALA A 575 -0.03 -31.35 -2.17
CA ALA A 575 0.89 -30.46 -1.50
C ALA A 575 2.03 -30.00 -2.43
N ASN A 576 2.69 -30.94 -3.12
CA ASN A 576 3.76 -30.62 -4.07
C ASN A 576 3.23 -29.81 -5.27
N LYS A 577 2.12 -30.22 -5.87
CA LYS A 577 1.41 -29.48 -6.93
C LYS A 577 1.09 -28.04 -6.54
N HIS A 578 0.68 -27.79 -5.30
CA HIS A 578 0.50 -26.43 -4.79
C HIS A 578 1.83 -25.70 -4.62
N PHE A 579 2.87 -26.32 -4.06
CA PHE A 579 4.19 -25.71 -3.90
C PHE A 579 4.82 -25.33 -5.27
N THR A 580 4.79 -26.21 -6.27
CA THR A 580 5.27 -25.92 -7.64
C THR A 580 4.51 -24.76 -8.29
N ASN A 581 3.21 -24.62 -8.04
CA ASN A 581 2.45 -23.46 -8.53
C ASN A 581 2.73 -22.17 -7.76
N GLY A 582 3.03 -22.24 -6.45
CA GLY A 582 3.49 -21.10 -5.67
C GLY A 582 4.87 -20.60 -6.11
N ALA A 583 5.78 -21.51 -6.47
CA ALA A 583 7.16 -21.21 -6.86
C ALA A 583 7.29 -20.23 -8.03
N LYS A 584 6.31 -20.22 -8.95
CA LYS A 584 6.22 -19.31 -10.11
C LYS A 584 6.31 -17.82 -9.71
N ASP A 585 5.81 -17.46 -8.52
CA ASP A 585 5.92 -16.12 -7.95
C ASP A 585 7.26 -15.90 -7.21
N PHE A 586 8.38 -16.23 -7.87
CA PHE A 586 9.75 -16.33 -7.33
C PHE A 586 10.28 -15.08 -6.61
N ASN A 587 9.69 -13.91 -6.87
CA ASN A 587 10.07 -12.64 -6.24
C ASN A 587 9.33 -12.36 -4.92
N THR A 588 8.55 -13.33 -4.43
CA THR A 588 7.74 -13.24 -3.21
C THR A 588 8.19 -14.22 -2.14
N PHE A 589 8.00 -13.84 -0.88
CA PHE A 589 8.31 -14.66 0.29
C PHE A 589 7.65 -16.05 0.24
N TYR A 590 6.37 -16.11 -0.12
CA TYR A 590 5.66 -17.39 -0.20
C TYR A 590 5.96 -18.17 -1.48
N GLY A 591 6.33 -17.51 -2.59
CA GLY A 591 6.77 -18.22 -3.79
C GLY A 591 8.12 -18.91 -3.55
N GLN A 592 9.08 -18.21 -2.96
CA GLN A 592 10.39 -18.77 -2.61
C GLN A 592 10.28 -19.91 -1.59
N LEU A 593 9.45 -19.76 -0.55
CA LEU A 593 9.15 -20.85 0.38
C LEU A 593 8.42 -22.02 -0.28
N SER A 594 7.64 -21.78 -1.34
CA SER A 594 7.01 -22.85 -2.12
C SER A 594 8.03 -23.56 -3.00
N GLY A 595 8.97 -22.85 -3.63
CA GLY A 595 10.08 -23.45 -4.37
C GLY A 595 10.92 -24.40 -3.50
N ARG A 596 11.33 -23.94 -2.32
CA ARG A 596 12.05 -24.77 -1.33
C ARG A 596 11.21 -25.91 -0.74
N ALA A 597 9.89 -25.79 -0.72
CA ALA A 597 8.99 -26.85 -0.25
C ALA A 597 8.66 -27.91 -1.33
N ALA A 598 8.74 -27.55 -2.61
CA ALA A 598 8.64 -28.48 -3.74
C ALA A 598 9.97 -29.21 -3.96
N ASN A 599 11.09 -28.47 -3.99
CA ASN A 599 12.43 -28.98 -4.28
C ASN A 599 13.42 -28.66 -3.13
N PRO A 600 13.39 -29.39 -1.99
CA PRO A 600 14.25 -29.11 -0.82
C PRO A 600 15.77 -29.17 -1.07
N ASN A 601 16.20 -29.77 -2.18
CA ASN A 601 17.61 -29.90 -2.54
C ASN A 601 18.08 -28.78 -3.51
N SER A 602 17.16 -28.06 -4.17
CA SER A 602 17.53 -26.97 -5.10
C SER A 602 17.61 -25.63 -4.36
N THR A 603 18.77 -25.00 -4.43
CA THR A 603 19.05 -23.64 -3.95
C THR A 603 19.11 -22.63 -5.11
N THR A 604 18.77 -23.05 -6.33
CA THR A 604 18.83 -22.25 -7.55
C THR A 604 17.80 -21.11 -7.58
N LEU A 605 18.19 -19.92 -8.05
CA LEU A 605 17.28 -18.81 -8.35
C LEU A 605 17.73 -17.99 -9.58
N VAL A 606 17.48 -18.52 -10.77
CA VAL A 606 17.81 -17.82 -12.03
C VAL A 606 17.01 -16.52 -12.17
N ILE A 607 17.72 -15.39 -12.39
CA ILE A 607 17.09 -14.09 -12.69
C ILE A 607 17.26 -13.76 -14.18
N ALA A 608 16.26 -14.21 -14.96
CA ALA A 608 16.20 -14.05 -16.42
C ALA A 608 16.58 -12.65 -16.92
N ALA A 609 17.24 -12.62 -18.09
CA ALA A 609 17.53 -11.39 -18.80
C ALA A 609 16.23 -10.71 -19.27
N PRO A 610 16.19 -9.36 -19.36
CA PRO A 610 15.11 -8.67 -20.04
C PRO A 610 15.12 -9.01 -21.54
N PRO A 611 13.96 -9.15 -22.20
CA PRO A 611 13.91 -9.43 -23.63
C PRO A 611 14.43 -8.24 -24.45
N ALA A 612 14.98 -8.54 -25.62
CA ALA A 612 15.37 -7.53 -26.60
C ALA A 612 14.13 -6.79 -27.13
N PRO A 613 14.19 -5.46 -27.33
CA PRO A 613 13.12 -4.69 -27.96
C PRO A 613 13.11 -4.88 -29.49
N THR A 614 11.94 -5.00 -30.10
CA THR A 614 11.82 -5.11 -31.57
C THR A 614 12.12 -3.77 -32.28
N PRO A 615 12.44 -3.75 -33.58
CA PRO A 615 12.65 -2.51 -34.34
C PRO A 615 11.45 -1.55 -34.26
N GLU A 616 10.23 -2.07 -34.20
CA GLU A 616 8.98 -1.31 -34.09
C GLU A 616 8.83 -0.73 -32.68
N GLU A 617 9.15 -1.49 -31.63
CA GLU A 617 9.20 -0.99 -30.25
C GLU A 617 10.23 0.14 -30.12
N ILE A 618 11.42 -0.02 -30.70
CA ILE A 618 12.47 1.00 -30.74
C ILE A 618 11.97 2.25 -31.47
N LYS A 619 11.45 2.10 -32.69
CA LYS A 619 10.93 3.21 -33.53
C LYS A 619 9.81 3.96 -32.83
N ARG A 620 8.84 3.25 -32.22
CA ARG A 620 7.78 3.87 -31.42
C ARG A 620 8.34 4.57 -30.19
N PHE A 621 9.27 3.98 -29.46
CA PHE A 621 9.82 4.56 -28.23
C PHE A 621 10.61 5.85 -28.49
N LEU A 622 11.57 5.82 -29.43
CA LEU A 622 12.44 6.97 -29.72
C LEU A 622 11.67 8.16 -30.32
N ASN A 623 10.59 7.91 -31.06
CA ASN A 623 9.82 8.98 -31.71
C ASN A 623 8.95 9.81 -30.73
N ARG A 624 8.58 9.27 -29.56
CA ARG A 624 7.69 9.97 -28.61
C ARG A 624 8.27 11.29 -28.11
N GLN A 625 7.45 12.34 -28.11
CA GLN A 625 7.80 13.65 -27.58
C GLN A 625 7.97 13.59 -26.05
N SER A 626 7.18 12.75 -25.38
CA SER A 626 7.34 12.49 -23.95
C SER A 626 8.69 11.84 -23.58
N VAL A 627 9.29 11.03 -24.46
CA VAL A 627 10.63 10.44 -24.27
C VAL A 627 11.72 11.50 -24.43
N LYS A 628 11.65 12.33 -25.49
CA LYS A 628 12.54 13.49 -25.67
C LYS A 628 12.45 14.45 -24.47
N ALA A 629 11.23 14.70 -23.98
CA ALA A 629 10.95 15.53 -22.81
C ALA A 629 11.56 15.02 -21.49
N VAL A 630 11.75 13.69 -21.31
CA VAL A 630 12.52 13.15 -20.17
C VAL A 630 13.97 13.65 -20.21
N VAL A 631 14.61 13.61 -21.39
CA VAL A 631 16.01 14.00 -21.55
C VAL A 631 16.16 15.52 -21.49
N ILE A 632 15.26 16.30 -22.09
CA ILE A 632 15.24 17.77 -21.96
C ILE A 632 15.08 18.17 -20.49
N ALA A 633 14.14 17.54 -19.75
CA ALA A 633 13.96 17.81 -18.32
C ALA A 633 15.18 17.39 -17.48
N HIS A 634 15.93 16.35 -17.88
CA HIS A 634 17.19 15.99 -17.24
C HIS A 634 18.28 17.03 -17.51
N LYS A 635 18.51 17.40 -18.79
CA LYS A 635 19.51 18.40 -19.21
C LYS A 635 19.24 19.77 -18.58
N ALA A 636 17.98 20.15 -18.39
CA ALA A 636 17.56 21.39 -17.72
C ALA A 636 17.74 21.37 -16.17
N GLY A 637 18.30 20.31 -15.60
CA GLY A 637 18.46 20.09 -14.16
C GLY A 637 17.15 19.71 -13.43
N ALA A 638 16.02 19.67 -14.13
CA ALA A 638 14.68 19.48 -13.59
C ALA A 638 14.37 18.00 -13.28
N LYS A 639 15.23 17.33 -12.51
CA LYS A 639 15.15 15.88 -12.21
C LYS A 639 13.78 15.44 -11.68
N ALA A 640 13.09 16.28 -10.91
CA ALA A 640 11.73 15.99 -10.41
C ALA A 640 10.65 15.93 -11.52
N VAL A 641 10.88 16.59 -12.66
CA VAL A 641 10.01 16.58 -13.83
C VAL A 641 10.31 15.38 -14.73
N ALA A 642 11.58 15.09 -15.00
CA ALA A 642 12.00 13.85 -15.69
C ALA A 642 11.47 12.60 -14.97
N ASN A 643 11.60 12.55 -13.63
CA ASN A 643 11.05 11.49 -12.79
C ASN A 643 9.52 11.35 -12.86
N ARG A 644 8.79 12.44 -13.13
CA ARG A 644 7.34 12.45 -13.26
C ARG A 644 6.91 11.77 -14.55
N ILE A 645 7.59 12.08 -15.66
CA ILE A 645 7.32 11.48 -16.97
C ILE A 645 7.70 9.99 -16.97
N LEU A 646 8.92 9.64 -16.53
CA LEU A 646 9.35 8.23 -16.37
C LEU A 646 8.40 7.42 -15.48
N GLY A 647 7.95 8.00 -14.36
CA GLY A 647 6.98 7.37 -13.48
C GLY A 647 5.59 7.17 -14.11
N GLY A 648 5.26 7.95 -15.14
CA GLY A 648 4.02 7.87 -15.92
C GLY A 648 4.04 6.83 -17.03
N PHE A 649 5.20 6.50 -17.62
CA PHE A 649 5.34 5.44 -18.63
C PHE A 649 4.83 4.08 -18.14
N ARG A 650 4.85 3.84 -16.82
CA ARG A 650 4.24 2.71 -16.10
C ARG A 650 2.72 2.52 -16.32
N LYS A 651 2.06 3.45 -17.03
CA LYS A 651 0.64 3.39 -17.42
C LYS A 651 0.41 3.64 -18.91
N LEU A 652 1.45 3.95 -19.68
CA LEU A 652 1.37 4.30 -21.10
C LEU A 652 1.90 3.16 -21.98
N LEU A 653 2.92 2.44 -21.48
CA LEU A 653 3.57 1.34 -22.20
C LEU A 653 2.89 0.03 -21.85
N ASN A 654 2.81 -0.86 -22.83
CA ASN A 654 2.10 -2.14 -22.79
C ASN A 654 2.92 -3.32 -23.33
N SER A 655 4.14 -3.09 -23.81
CA SER A 655 5.00 -4.11 -24.43
C SER A 655 6.35 -4.26 -23.71
N SER A 656 6.97 -5.43 -23.84
CA SER A 656 8.16 -5.81 -23.08
C SER A 656 9.37 -4.93 -23.38
N GLY A 657 9.67 -4.68 -24.66
CA GLY A 657 10.83 -3.90 -25.08
C GLY A 657 10.68 -2.41 -24.81
N GLU A 658 9.47 -1.85 -24.96
CA GLU A 658 9.23 -0.46 -24.57
C GLU A 658 9.38 -0.25 -23.06
N PHE A 659 8.97 -1.22 -22.23
CA PHE A 659 9.29 -1.20 -20.80
C PHE A 659 10.81 -1.30 -20.52
N VAL A 660 11.56 -2.09 -21.30
CA VAL A 660 13.03 -2.20 -21.18
C VAL A 660 13.70 -0.87 -21.53
N LEU A 661 13.35 -0.27 -22.67
CA LEU A 661 13.88 1.04 -23.10
C LEU A 661 13.55 2.15 -22.10
N ALA A 662 12.35 2.16 -21.52
CA ALA A 662 11.97 3.10 -20.46
C ALA A 662 12.75 2.88 -19.16
N ALA A 663 13.01 1.63 -18.78
CA ALA A 663 13.78 1.30 -17.58
C ALA A 663 15.27 1.62 -17.77
N GLU A 664 15.84 1.36 -18.95
CA GLU A 664 17.22 1.67 -19.28
C GLU A 664 17.44 3.18 -19.41
N LEU A 665 16.57 3.92 -20.09
CA LEU A 665 16.60 5.39 -20.10
C LEU A 665 16.61 5.96 -18.68
N GLY A 666 15.79 5.38 -17.79
CA GLY A 666 15.78 5.72 -16.37
C GLY A 666 17.08 5.40 -15.63
N LYS A 667 17.82 4.34 -16.03
CA LYS A 667 19.16 4.01 -15.51
C LYS A 667 20.20 5.00 -16.04
N GLN A 668 20.27 5.20 -17.35
CA GLN A 668 21.21 6.09 -18.05
C GLN A 668 21.15 7.52 -17.51
N ILE A 669 19.95 8.11 -17.39
CA ILE A 669 19.80 9.47 -16.86
C ILE A 669 19.85 9.55 -15.31
N GLY A 670 20.42 8.52 -14.64
CA GLY A 670 20.69 8.47 -13.20
C GLY A 670 19.45 8.47 -12.31
N GLN A 671 18.31 7.97 -12.80
CA GLN A 671 17.02 7.91 -12.08
C GLN A 671 16.64 6.48 -11.70
N THR A 672 17.57 5.75 -11.05
CA THR A 672 17.42 4.35 -10.62
C THR A 672 16.07 4.03 -9.98
N GLN A 673 15.52 4.92 -9.13
CA GLN A 673 14.20 4.71 -8.51
C GLN A 673 13.07 4.53 -9.53
N GLN A 674 13.10 5.20 -10.69
CA GLN A 674 12.08 5.00 -11.73
C GLN A 674 12.37 3.78 -12.58
N SER A 675 13.64 3.53 -12.94
CA SER A 675 14.06 2.29 -13.61
C SER A 675 13.55 1.05 -12.86
N LEU A 676 13.79 1.01 -11.55
CA LEU A 676 13.29 0.00 -10.62
C LEU A 676 11.75 -0.06 -10.57
N ARG A 677 11.06 1.08 -10.58
CA ARG A 677 9.58 1.13 -10.54
C ARG A 677 8.93 0.71 -11.86
N ILE A 678 9.58 0.99 -12.99
CA ILE A 678 9.19 0.50 -14.31
C ILE A 678 9.33 -1.02 -14.33
N GLY A 679 10.51 -1.56 -13.98
CA GLY A 679 10.71 -3.00 -13.84
C GLY A 679 9.70 -3.68 -12.90
N LYS A 680 9.43 -3.10 -11.72
CA LYS A 680 8.40 -3.61 -10.77
C LYS A 680 6.97 -3.59 -11.31
N THR A 681 6.63 -2.69 -12.23
CA THR A 681 5.33 -2.69 -12.91
C THR A 681 5.31 -3.71 -14.05
N ALA A 682 6.36 -3.76 -14.86
CA ALA A 682 6.45 -4.70 -15.95
C ALA A 682 6.42 -6.17 -15.43
N MET A 683 7.12 -6.48 -14.33
CA MET A 683 7.01 -7.76 -13.62
C MET A 683 5.59 -8.08 -13.10
N PHE A 684 4.78 -7.07 -12.77
CA PHE A 684 3.39 -7.31 -12.33
C PHE A 684 2.49 -7.72 -13.51
N TYR A 685 2.77 -7.20 -14.70
CA TYR A 685 2.13 -7.57 -15.96
C TYR A 685 2.80 -8.77 -16.67
N GLY A 686 3.74 -9.47 -16.01
CA GLY A 686 4.37 -10.69 -16.53
C GLY A 686 5.67 -10.51 -17.33
N HIS A 687 6.07 -9.27 -17.66
CA HIS A 687 7.30 -9.02 -18.42
C HIS A 687 8.57 -9.22 -17.56
N ALA A 688 9.61 -9.84 -18.14
CA ALA A 688 10.82 -10.32 -17.44
C ALA A 688 11.84 -9.23 -16.99
N LEU A 689 11.39 -8.08 -16.50
CA LEU A 689 12.26 -6.97 -16.10
C LEU A 689 12.79 -7.08 -14.64
N ALA A 690 13.07 -8.31 -14.20
CA ALA A 690 13.59 -8.57 -12.86
C ALA A 690 14.92 -7.86 -12.60
N ARG A 691 15.84 -7.87 -13.58
CA ARG A 691 17.15 -7.21 -13.45
C ARG A 691 17.05 -5.69 -13.23
N TYR A 692 16.06 -5.01 -13.83
CA TYR A 692 15.75 -3.60 -13.55
C TYR A 692 15.06 -3.41 -12.19
N ALA A 693 14.13 -4.30 -11.84
CA ALA A 693 13.43 -4.27 -10.55
C ALA A 693 14.36 -4.52 -9.34
N TYR A 694 15.56 -5.06 -9.57
CA TYR A 694 16.62 -5.34 -8.59
C TYR A 694 17.98 -4.82 -9.10
N PRO A 695 18.21 -3.48 -9.05
CA PRO A 695 19.43 -2.86 -9.57
C PRO A 695 20.63 -3.14 -8.66
N THR A 696 21.79 -3.34 -9.29
CA THR A 696 23.08 -3.67 -8.67
C THR A 696 24.06 -2.50 -8.68
N HIS A 697 23.98 -1.61 -9.67
CA HIS A 697 24.83 -0.42 -9.85
C HIS A 697 24.59 0.73 -8.85
N ALA A 698 23.69 0.54 -7.87
CA ALA A 698 23.01 1.63 -7.19
C ALA A 698 23.44 1.86 -5.72
N MET A 699 24.32 1.02 -5.17
CA MET A 699 25.00 1.29 -3.90
C MET A 699 26.36 1.94 -4.18
N PRO A 700 26.78 2.96 -3.43
CA PRO A 700 28.12 3.52 -3.55
C PRO A 700 29.16 2.56 -2.93
N LYS A 701 30.40 2.53 -3.45
CA LYS A 701 31.53 1.86 -2.78
C LYS A 701 31.77 2.52 -1.40
N PHE A 702 32.01 1.73 -0.34
CA PHE A 702 32.24 2.25 1.01
C PHE A 702 33.13 1.32 1.86
N LYS A 703 34.03 1.89 2.68
CA LYS A 703 34.69 1.17 3.78
C LYS A 703 33.70 1.01 4.95
N ALA A 704 33.36 -0.22 5.32
CA ALA A 704 32.47 -0.52 6.44
C ALA A 704 33.07 -0.09 7.79
N LEU A 705 32.22 0.08 8.82
CA LEU A 705 32.65 0.39 10.19
C LEU A 705 32.94 -0.88 11.03
N ARG A 706 32.47 -2.04 10.57
CA ARG A 706 32.65 -3.36 11.20
C ARG A 706 32.53 -4.46 10.15
N LYS A 707 32.88 -5.71 10.49
CA LYS A 707 32.59 -6.90 9.66
C LYS A 707 31.09 -6.95 9.35
N LEU A 708 30.74 -7.22 8.09
CA LEU A 708 29.37 -7.28 7.61
C LEU A 708 28.94 -8.73 7.36
N PRO A 709 27.66 -9.09 7.57
CA PRO A 709 27.12 -10.44 7.36
C PRO A 709 27.16 -10.90 5.89
N GLU A 710 26.55 -10.14 4.98
CA GLU A 710 26.61 -10.35 3.52
C GLU A 710 26.17 -9.09 2.77
N GLN A 711 26.54 -8.94 1.50
CA GLN A 711 26.18 -7.76 0.69
C GLN A 711 24.68 -7.71 0.35
N SER A 712 24.06 -8.86 0.10
CA SER A 712 22.69 -8.95 -0.45
C SER A 712 21.65 -8.27 0.44
N ILE A 713 21.78 -8.39 1.77
CA ILE A 713 20.79 -7.85 2.71
C ILE A 713 20.76 -6.32 2.74
N PHE A 714 21.89 -5.65 2.48
CA PHE A 714 21.91 -4.19 2.39
C PHE A 714 21.23 -3.69 1.13
N TYR A 715 21.42 -4.37 -0.01
CA TYR A 715 20.64 -4.10 -1.22
C TYR A 715 19.15 -4.39 -0.98
N ALA A 716 18.81 -5.49 -0.29
CA ALA A 716 17.45 -5.89 0.04
C ALA A 716 16.72 -4.87 0.93
N VAL A 717 17.43 -4.29 1.92
CA VAL A 717 16.96 -3.20 2.78
C VAL A 717 16.87 -1.88 1.99
N THR A 718 17.93 -1.45 1.29
CA THR A 718 17.92 -0.21 0.46
C THR A 718 16.76 -0.19 -0.53
N ARG A 719 16.51 -1.33 -1.19
CA ARG A 719 15.38 -1.53 -2.10
C ARG A 719 14.03 -1.30 -1.42
N GLN A 720 13.88 -1.76 -0.18
CA GLN A 720 12.62 -1.67 0.58
C GLN A 720 12.44 -0.30 1.26
N GLU A 721 13.52 0.36 1.67
CA GLU A 721 13.49 1.62 2.40
C GLU A 721 13.35 2.84 1.48
N SER A 722 14.17 2.94 0.43
CA SER A 722 14.20 4.13 -0.44
C SER A 722 13.93 3.85 -1.91
N GLU A 723 13.89 2.58 -2.33
CA GLU A 723 13.96 2.21 -3.76
C GLU A 723 15.17 2.87 -4.47
N PHE A 724 16.33 2.88 -3.78
CA PHE A 724 17.59 3.51 -4.18
C PHE A 724 17.53 5.04 -4.41
N ASN A 725 16.74 5.77 -3.59
CA ASN A 725 16.69 7.23 -3.62
C ASN A 725 17.43 7.86 -2.43
N PRO A 726 18.64 8.42 -2.61
CA PRO A 726 19.45 8.93 -1.51
C PRO A 726 18.97 10.25 -0.90
N ARG A 727 17.98 10.93 -1.49
CA ARG A 727 17.52 12.27 -1.07
C ARG A 727 16.17 12.27 -0.34
N ILE A 728 15.71 11.09 0.09
CA ILE A 728 14.33 10.85 0.49
C ILE A 728 14.18 10.93 2.03
N VAL A 729 13.16 11.64 2.53
CA VAL A 729 12.90 11.86 3.98
C VAL A 729 11.52 11.38 4.38
N SER A 730 11.42 10.49 5.38
CA SER A 730 10.13 9.93 5.78
C SER A 730 9.30 10.88 6.62
N HIS A 731 7.99 10.63 6.70
CA HIS A 731 7.11 11.34 7.62
C HIS A 731 7.52 11.19 9.11
N ALA A 732 8.31 10.16 9.46
CA ALA A 732 8.88 9.99 10.80
C ALA A 732 10.27 10.63 10.96
N GLY A 733 10.82 11.24 9.90
CA GLY A 733 12.13 11.92 9.93
C GLY A 733 13.33 11.04 9.55
N ALA A 734 13.10 9.79 9.12
CA ALA A 734 14.13 8.89 8.58
C ALA A 734 14.71 9.44 7.27
N ARG A 735 16.00 9.17 6.99
CA ARG A 735 16.75 9.90 5.94
C ARG A 735 17.57 9.00 5.02
N GLY A 736 17.53 9.37 3.74
CA GLY A 736 18.46 8.92 2.70
C GLY A 736 18.32 7.46 2.27
N LEU A 737 19.40 6.94 1.69
CA LEU A 737 19.41 5.70 0.90
C LEU A 737 18.91 4.47 1.68
N MET A 738 19.23 4.38 2.98
CA MET A 738 18.81 3.29 3.87
C MET A 738 17.89 3.76 5.01
N GLN A 739 17.22 4.90 4.85
CA GLN A 739 16.24 5.46 5.80
C GLN A 739 16.71 5.47 7.27
N VAL A 740 17.90 6.01 7.50
CA VAL A 740 18.47 6.11 8.84
C VAL A 740 17.73 7.17 9.65
N MET A 741 17.24 6.80 10.84
CA MET A 741 16.67 7.74 11.81
C MET A 741 17.77 8.58 12.48
N PRO A 742 17.57 9.89 12.74
CA PRO A 742 18.57 10.76 13.38
C PRO A 742 19.09 10.22 14.72
N ILE A 743 18.21 9.65 15.55
CA ILE A 743 18.58 9.03 16.84
C ILE A 743 19.45 7.79 16.66
N THR A 744 19.11 6.92 15.69
CA THR A 744 19.92 5.76 15.31
C THR A 744 21.30 6.20 14.83
N ALA A 745 21.37 7.23 13.98
CA ALA A 745 22.64 7.77 13.52
C ALA A 745 23.50 8.34 14.67
N LYS A 746 22.91 9.00 15.68
CA LYS A 746 23.66 9.47 16.86
C LYS A 746 24.17 8.30 17.71
N HIS A 747 23.37 7.24 17.89
CA HIS A 747 23.74 6.03 18.62
C HIS A 747 24.90 5.27 17.95
N VAL A 748 24.77 4.96 16.66
CA VAL A 748 25.80 4.27 15.85
C VAL A 748 27.09 5.10 15.80
N ALA A 749 26.98 6.42 15.60
CA ALA A 749 28.13 7.32 15.57
C ALA A 749 28.93 7.27 16.88
N ARG A 750 28.26 7.28 18.05
CA ARG A 750 28.90 7.13 19.35
C ARG A 750 29.54 5.74 19.51
N GLN A 751 28.82 4.67 19.17
CA GLN A 751 29.28 3.29 19.35
C GLN A 751 30.52 2.98 18.51
N HIS A 752 30.53 3.40 17.24
CA HIS A 752 31.62 3.15 16.28
C HIS A 752 32.65 4.29 16.21
N LYS A 753 32.69 5.18 17.22
CA LYS A 753 33.63 6.30 17.36
C LYS A 753 33.76 7.20 16.11
N VAL A 754 32.66 7.47 15.38
CA VAL A 754 32.64 8.35 14.19
C VAL A 754 31.83 9.63 14.40
N LYS A 755 32.22 10.74 13.75
CA LYS A 755 31.56 12.05 13.91
C LYS A 755 30.12 12.06 13.34
N TYR A 756 29.13 12.17 14.23
CA TYR A 756 27.70 12.30 13.88
C TYR A 756 27.41 13.55 13.03
N GLN A 757 26.86 13.37 11.83
CA GLN A 757 26.61 14.46 10.88
C GLN A 757 25.22 14.34 10.24
N LEU A 758 24.21 14.99 10.86
CA LEU A 758 22.79 14.92 10.46
C LEU A 758 22.50 15.38 9.01
N LYS A 759 23.27 16.36 8.49
CA LYS A 759 23.15 16.83 7.10
C LYS A 759 23.62 15.76 6.09
N ARG A 760 24.71 15.05 6.41
CA ARG A 760 25.31 14.00 5.56
C ARG A 760 24.39 12.81 5.31
N LEU A 761 23.41 12.53 6.19
CA LEU A 761 22.39 11.50 5.93
C LEU A 761 21.56 11.74 4.64
N LEU A 762 21.61 12.93 4.03
CA LEU A 762 20.93 13.24 2.76
C LEU A 762 21.88 13.74 1.65
N SER A 763 22.97 14.42 2.01
CA SER A 763 23.94 14.91 1.03
C SER A 763 25.01 13.88 0.65
N ASP A 764 25.21 12.85 1.47
CA ASP A 764 26.30 11.88 1.35
C ASP A 764 25.74 10.43 1.47
N PRO A 765 25.53 9.74 0.33
CA PRO A 765 25.08 8.36 0.31
C PRO A 765 26.05 7.39 0.99
N VAL A 766 27.37 7.66 0.96
CA VAL A 766 28.39 6.80 1.58
C VAL A 766 28.28 6.86 3.11
N TYR A 767 28.14 8.05 3.69
CA TYR A 767 27.89 8.21 5.12
C TYR A 767 26.55 7.58 5.54
N ASN A 768 25.50 7.72 4.74
CA ASN A 768 24.20 7.08 5.00
C ASN A 768 24.33 5.55 5.08
N VAL A 769 25.00 4.93 4.09
CA VAL A 769 25.23 3.48 4.04
C VAL A 769 26.16 3.00 5.16
N LYS A 770 27.27 3.71 5.45
CA LYS A 770 28.19 3.34 6.55
C LYS A 770 27.46 3.25 7.90
N ILE A 771 26.59 4.22 8.20
CA ILE A 771 25.81 4.22 9.44
C ILE A 771 24.72 3.12 9.44
N ALA A 772 24.03 2.91 8.31
CA ALA A 772 22.96 1.92 8.24
C ALA A 772 23.47 0.47 8.28
N THR A 773 24.55 0.17 7.57
CA THR A 773 25.16 -1.17 7.50
C THR A 773 25.72 -1.58 8.86
N ALA A 774 26.40 -0.66 9.56
CA ALA A 774 26.83 -0.86 10.94
C ALA A 774 25.65 -1.17 11.87
N TYR A 775 24.59 -0.35 11.85
CA TYR A 775 23.39 -0.60 12.66
C TYR A 775 22.74 -1.97 12.39
N ILE A 776 22.65 -2.39 11.12
CA ILE A 776 22.06 -3.68 10.76
C ILE A 776 22.91 -4.83 11.31
N ALA A 777 24.24 -4.76 11.19
CA ALA A 777 25.15 -5.75 11.77
C ALA A 777 25.09 -5.76 13.31
N ASP A 778 25.06 -4.59 13.96
CA ASP A 778 24.86 -4.47 15.41
C ASP A 778 23.54 -5.13 15.88
N ARG A 779 22.46 -5.02 15.09
CA ARG A 779 21.18 -5.69 15.38
C ARG A 779 21.23 -7.19 15.08
N MET A 780 22.04 -7.65 14.12
CA MET A 780 22.24 -9.08 13.89
C MET A 780 22.91 -9.74 15.09
N ASP A 781 23.99 -9.15 15.61
CA ASP A 781 24.72 -9.72 16.73
C ASP A 781 23.85 -9.75 18.00
N GLU A 782 23.10 -8.67 18.28
CA GLU A 782 22.10 -8.62 19.36
C GLU A 782 21.05 -9.76 19.28
N PHE A 783 20.74 -10.22 18.07
CA PHE A 783 19.82 -11.33 17.82
C PHE A 783 20.50 -12.63 17.35
N LYS A 784 21.80 -12.78 17.64
CA LYS A 784 22.63 -13.98 17.35
C LYS A 784 22.56 -14.43 15.89
N GLY A 785 22.55 -13.48 14.96
CA GLY A 785 22.46 -13.70 13.51
C GLY A 785 21.05 -13.95 12.97
N SER A 786 19.99 -13.91 13.79
CA SER A 786 18.61 -14.19 13.34
C SER A 786 18.04 -13.09 12.45
N TYR A 787 17.80 -13.41 11.17
CA TYR A 787 17.31 -12.44 10.18
C TYR A 787 15.88 -11.98 10.50
N VAL A 788 15.02 -12.87 10.97
CA VAL A 788 13.64 -12.58 11.37
C VAL A 788 13.59 -11.51 12.47
N LYS A 789 14.36 -11.70 13.54
CA LYS A 789 14.45 -10.75 14.67
C LYS A 789 15.14 -9.45 14.25
N SER A 790 16.21 -9.52 13.48
CA SER A 790 16.98 -8.35 13.03
C SER A 790 16.18 -7.42 12.11
N LEU A 791 15.49 -7.97 11.12
CA LEU A 791 14.67 -7.20 10.17
C LEU A 791 13.42 -6.61 10.84
N ALA A 792 12.81 -7.34 11.78
CA ALA A 792 11.75 -6.80 12.62
C ALA A 792 12.27 -5.67 13.53
N GLY A 793 13.48 -5.81 14.08
CA GLY A 793 14.13 -4.83 14.95
C GLY A 793 14.62 -3.58 14.23
N PHE A 794 14.97 -3.68 12.95
CA PHE A 794 15.27 -2.53 12.10
C PHE A 794 14.03 -1.65 11.88
N ASN A 795 12.90 -2.25 11.46
CA ASN A 795 11.69 -1.51 11.13
C ASN A 795 10.83 -1.08 12.35
N ALA A 796 10.76 -1.90 13.42
CA ALA A 796 9.92 -1.62 14.60
C ALA A 796 10.70 -1.26 15.88
N GLY A 797 12.03 -1.31 15.85
CA GLY A 797 12.90 -1.16 17.02
C GLY A 797 13.08 -2.47 17.81
N PRO A 798 14.30 -2.77 18.32
CA PRO A 798 14.57 -4.05 18.99
C PRO A 798 13.74 -4.26 20.28
N GLY A 799 13.31 -3.18 20.94
CA GLY A 799 12.39 -3.26 22.08
C GLY A 799 11.00 -3.85 21.72
N ARG A 800 10.52 -3.67 20.48
CA ARG A 800 9.30 -4.34 20.00
C ARG A 800 9.54 -5.82 19.74
N VAL A 801 10.71 -6.18 19.20
CA VAL A 801 11.10 -7.59 19.00
C VAL A 801 11.15 -8.32 20.34
N ARG A 802 11.78 -7.75 21.38
CA ARG A 802 11.76 -8.33 22.73
C ARG A 802 10.35 -8.52 23.29
N GLN A 803 9.46 -7.55 23.10
CA GLN A 803 8.04 -7.66 23.50
C GLN A 803 7.30 -8.78 22.73
N TRP A 804 7.62 -9.00 21.46
CA TRP A 804 7.02 -10.06 20.65
C TRP A 804 7.61 -11.44 20.96
N VAL A 805 8.92 -11.53 21.24
CA VAL A 805 9.57 -12.76 21.70
C VAL A 805 9.00 -13.21 23.05
N LYS A 806 8.85 -12.30 24.03
CA LYS A 806 8.20 -12.62 25.32
C LYS A 806 6.72 -13.02 25.19
N LYS A 807 6.06 -12.69 24.07
CA LYS A 807 4.62 -12.94 23.86
C LYS A 807 4.30 -14.14 22.96
N PHE A 808 5.18 -14.47 22.03
CA PHE A 808 4.95 -15.47 20.98
C PHE A 808 6.05 -16.56 20.92
N GLY A 809 6.98 -16.57 21.88
CA GLY A 809 8.20 -17.36 21.83
C GLY A 809 9.28 -16.73 20.95
N ASP A 810 10.51 -17.25 21.03
CA ASP A 810 11.60 -16.86 20.13
C ASP A 810 11.52 -17.68 18.83
N PRO A 811 11.49 -17.06 17.63
CA PRO A 811 11.51 -17.79 16.34
C PRO A 811 12.79 -18.62 16.12
N SER A 812 13.86 -18.31 16.86
CA SER A 812 15.08 -19.11 16.95
C SER A 812 14.98 -20.27 17.98
N SER A 813 13.79 -20.60 18.49
CA SER A 813 13.52 -21.85 19.19
C SER A 813 13.06 -22.94 18.20
N PRO A 814 13.51 -24.21 18.33
CA PRO A 814 12.96 -25.33 17.57
C PRO A 814 11.43 -25.43 17.65
N SER A 815 10.84 -25.14 18.81
CA SER A 815 9.39 -25.22 19.07
C SER A 815 8.53 -24.15 18.40
N ILE A 816 9.14 -23.15 17.73
CA ILE A 816 8.42 -22.05 17.08
C ILE A 816 8.64 -22.12 15.56
N ASP A 817 7.55 -22.17 14.78
CA ASP A 817 7.59 -21.94 13.33
C ASP A 817 7.84 -20.44 13.09
N PRO A 818 8.98 -20.04 12.48
CA PRO A 818 9.30 -18.64 12.27
C PRO A 818 8.34 -17.94 11.29
N ILE A 819 7.66 -18.68 10.41
CA ILE A 819 6.63 -18.16 9.50
C ILE A 819 5.37 -17.79 10.28
N ASP A 820 4.97 -18.60 11.26
CA ASP A 820 3.87 -18.28 12.18
C ASP A 820 4.21 -17.09 13.07
N TRP A 821 5.45 -17.01 13.58
CA TRP A 821 5.91 -15.86 14.35
C TRP A 821 5.82 -14.56 13.54
N ILE A 822 6.24 -14.60 12.27
CA ILE A 822 6.06 -13.48 11.33
C ILE A 822 4.56 -13.14 11.16
N GLU A 823 3.67 -14.13 11.00
CA GLU A 823 2.22 -13.86 10.89
C GLU A 823 1.57 -13.34 12.18
N GLN A 824 2.18 -13.60 13.35
CA GLN A 824 1.77 -13.04 14.63
C GLN A 824 2.14 -11.55 14.78
N ILE A 825 3.27 -11.07 14.21
CA ILE A 825 3.73 -9.65 14.27
C ILE A 825 2.54 -8.68 14.14
N PRO A 826 2.17 -7.92 15.20
CA PRO A 826 0.93 -7.12 15.20
C PRO A 826 0.93 -5.97 14.17
N PHE A 827 2.11 -5.42 13.85
CA PHE A 827 2.25 -4.33 12.90
C PHE A 827 2.27 -4.88 11.46
N ASN A 828 1.23 -4.56 10.69
CA ASN A 828 1.12 -5.00 9.29
C ASN A 828 2.27 -4.47 8.41
N GLU A 829 2.81 -3.28 8.73
CA GLU A 829 3.99 -2.74 8.07
C GLU A 829 5.21 -3.65 8.29
N THR A 830 5.63 -3.82 9.55
CA THR A 830 6.78 -4.67 9.95
C THR A 830 6.66 -6.10 9.47
N ARG A 831 5.46 -6.70 9.51
CA ARG A 831 5.25 -8.03 8.97
C ARG A 831 5.54 -8.11 7.47
N ASN A 832 4.97 -7.19 6.69
CA ASN A 832 5.20 -7.15 5.26
C ASN A 832 6.64 -6.72 4.93
N TYR A 833 7.29 -5.95 5.81
CA TYR A 833 8.70 -5.59 5.71
C TYR A 833 9.60 -6.82 5.79
N VAL A 834 9.52 -7.61 6.88
CA VAL A 834 10.34 -8.83 7.05
C VAL A 834 10.19 -9.76 5.85
N LYS A 835 8.96 -10.06 5.44
CA LYS A 835 8.69 -10.91 4.26
C LYS A 835 9.31 -10.36 2.98
N LYS A 836 9.16 -9.06 2.70
CA LYS A 836 9.72 -8.43 1.49
C LYS A 836 11.24 -8.40 1.52
N VAL A 837 11.87 -8.08 2.65
CA VAL A 837 13.33 -8.02 2.73
C VAL A 837 13.94 -9.43 2.65
N MET A 838 13.39 -10.42 3.34
CA MET A 838 13.86 -11.82 3.20
C MET A 838 13.70 -12.34 1.76
N ALA A 839 12.64 -11.94 1.05
CA ALA A 839 12.48 -12.29 -0.36
C ALA A 839 13.45 -11.54 -1.29
N ASN A 840 13.71 -10.26 -0.99
CA ASN A 840 14.71 -9.45 -1.69
C ASN A 840 16.14 -10.00 -1.50
N VAL A 841 16.47 -10.58 -0.34
CA VAL A 841 17.80 -11.16 -0.03
C VAL A 841 18.15 -12.23 -1.07
N GLN A 842 17.29 -13.22 -1.28
CA GLN A 842 17.56 -14.32 -2.23
C GLN A 842 17.77 -13.79 -3.66
N VAL A 843 16.90 -12.88 -4.10
CA VAL A 843 17.03 -12.24 -5.43
C VAL A 843 18.31 -11.40 -5.54
N TYR A 844 18.80 -10.83 -4.44
CA TYR A 844 20.08 -10.11 -4.44
C TYR A 844 21.30 -11.03 -4.34
N ARG A 845 21.21 -12.23 -3.75
CA ARG A 845 22.27 -13.26 -3.88
C ARG A 845 22.45 -13.64 -5.35
N ALA A 846 21.37 -14.04 -6.02
CA ALA A 846 21.35 -14.35 -7.47
C ALA A 846 21.64 -13.18 -8.42
N ARG A 847 21.87 -11.96 -7.90
CA ARG A 847 22.21 -10.76 -8.68
C ARG A 847 23.60 -10.19 -8.35
N LEU A 848 24.27 -10.72 -7.33
CA LEU A 848 25.55 -10.20 -6.81
C LEU A 848 26.59 -11.31 -6.54
N GLY A 849 26.18 -12.57 -6.59
CA GLY A 849 27.00 -13.76 -6.49
C GLY A 849 26.31 -14.91 -7.23
N ASP A 850 26.60 -16.15 -6.82
CA ASP A 850 26.12 -17.36 -7.47
C ASP A 850 24.57 -17.51 -7.45
N PRO A 851 23.91 -17.67 -8.62
CA PRO A 851 22.50 -18.02 -8.73
C PRO A 851 22.14 -19.42 -8.21
N GLU A 852 23.07 -20.39 -8.28
CA GLU A 852 22.78 -21.79 -7.91
C GLU A 852 22.67 -21.98 -6.39
N ASN A 853 23.38 -21.19 -5.59
CA ASN A 853 23.29 -21.20 -4.13
C ASN A 853 22.42 -20.07 -3.53
N ALA A 854 21.63 -19.35 -4.34
CA ALA A 854 20.98 -18.10 -3.92
C ALA A 854 19.71 -18.24 -3.06
N LEU A 855 18.94 -19.31 -3.23
CA LEU A 855 17.63 -19.56 -2.61
C LEU A 855 17.80 -20.33 -1.29
N GLN A 856 18.01 -19.61 -0.20
CA GLN A 856 18.20 -20.16 1.15
C GLN A 856 17.16 -19.61 2.14
N ILE A 857 15.95 -19.27 1.68
CA ILE A 857 14.96 -18.55 2.50
C ILE A 857 14.49 -19.33 3.75
N ASP A 858 14.43 -20.65 3.65
CA ASP A 858 14.16 -21.59 4.73
C ASP A 858 15.32 -21.64 5.75
N ILE A 859 16.56 -21.67 5.27
CA ILE A 859 17.77 -21.60 6.12
C ILE A 859 17.84 -20.23 6.83
N ASP A 860 17.57 -19.13 6.12
CA ASP A 860 17.55 -17.76 6.65
C ASP A 860 16.49 -17.55 7.74
N LEU A 861 15.35 -18.24 7.65
CA LEU A 861 14.31 -18.25 8.70
C LEU A 861 14.79 -18.92 10.00
N LEU A 862 15.73 -19.86 9.90
CA LEU A 862 16.24 -20.67 11.01
C LEU A 862 17.50 -20.06 11.67
N ARG A 863 18.15 -19.06 11.04
CA ARG A 863 19.34 -18.39 11.58
C ARG A 863 19.16 -17.93 13.03
N GLY A 864 20.22 -18.08 13.82
CA GLY A 864 20.27 -17.74 15.24
C GLY A 864 19.64 -18.77 16.19
N ARG A 865 19.17 -19.92 15.68
CA ARG A 865 19.11 -21.16 16.47
C ARG A 865 20.54 -21.50 16.94
N LYS A 866 20.70 -22.03 18.16
CA LYS A 866 21.98 -22.63 18.58
C LYS A 866 22.26 -23.83 17.67
N ALA A 867 23.49 -23.99 17.19
CA ALA A 867 23.97 -25.29 16.72
C ALA A 867 23.99 -26.27 17.91
N GLY A 868 23.73 -27.56 17.66
CA GLY A 868 23.53 -28.57 18.71
C GLY A 868 22.28 -29.43 18.57
N ILE A 869 21.46 -29.20 17.55
CA ILE A 869 20.47 -30.18 17.05
C ILE A 869 20.67 -30.25 15.52
N PRO A 870 20.83 -31.43 14.91
CA PRO A 870 20.99 -31.55 13.47
C PRO A 870 19.84 -30.92 12.68
N ALA A 871 20.16 -30.37 11.52
CA ALA A 871 19.16 -30.23 10.47
C ALA A 871 18.75 -31.64 9.99
N ILE A 872 17.58 -31.77 9.36
CA ILE A 872 16.96 -33.03 8.95
C ILE A 872 16.43 -33.87 10.12
N GLN A 873 15.29 -33.44 10.68
CA GLN A 873 14.17 -34.38 10.79
C GLN A 873 12.85 -33.72 10.38
N ARG A 874 11.89 -34.58 10.01
CA ARG A 874 10.75 -34.22 9.16
C ARG A 874 9.68 -33.46 9.94
N ALA A 875 8.99 -32.53 9.27
CA ALA A 875 7.74 -31.98 9.78
C ALA A 875 6.62 -33.03 9.64
N SER A 876 6.57 -33.94 10.60
CA SER A 876 5.57 -34.99 10.82
C SER A 876 5.08 -34.90 12.27
N ASN A 877 4.23 -33.90 12.55
CA ASN A 877 3.25 -33.71 13.66
C ASN A 877 2.69 -32.24 13.67
#